data_AF-A0A395RGG2-F1
#
_entry.id   AF-A0A395RGG2-F1
#
_cell.length_a   1.000
_cell.length_b   1.000
_cell.length_c   1.000
_cell.angle_alpha   90.00
_cell.angle_beta   90.00
_cell.angle_gamma   90.00
#
_symmetry.space_group_name_H-M   'P 1'
#
loop_
_entity.id
_entity.type
_entity.pdbx_description
1 polymer ?
#
loop_
_entity_poly.entity_id
_entity_poly.type
_entity_poly.pdbx_seq_one_letter_code
_entity_poly.pdbx_strand_id
1 'polypeptide(L)'
;MLEGSHGNQDWLDFVNLTAGNVQFPVGNGQTQLDNYKFHFLDNFTRRSGLVDSFDCGTYNQRIEVVKFFHETESRTACPSNVNAQLSNLALLQTTDLQDPLIIQTHQILLNIKEVVTFKPRNSVVEIGWSPILEQACMQFFSPRNLRKFLTLYWHIWHPNVNFVHRPTFEPVKVKSTLLAAMALIGASVSPDMTENEQAKMWFNCVEEMVFTDDDFCRDSQDDQDVPTLYSSTDVSRIQAIQAAYIVFLYQGWEGTEASKRRIRRFRFSTVISMARDFGIMSAKHPDYSTVVYNEFDWTGFAAREQLIRVFLWIYLLDHAFVIFNNLPPRMVIKEMGMHMASPEAAFQATTSEECCRELCNWQSRSAPICKITFRQVVESFCKSPIPIETQRCFADLGPLNLFAVVSAFHALLFHHQNSFGGHDQLQAVYNALGNWKTVWETYSDELSFSPPHVMVDKENILPVDLWRRVGFMCHSPEYWLLAKLLVDRLSASTDTIPNSNDDLINASSVTHEPILTQYDQTTLVAPNLDGHFKLEQVRLDSLQPDEALVEIHASGVCHTDLACASGKLPCDKNAVLGHEGGGVVLEIGSGVTNVSKGDKVLLSFSSCGTCPGCVSNHPAYCYAFNIYNFGGKRADGSATMFTVNDGHKPMYSRFFGQSSFARHTIVHQTSLVKVAQETPLELFAPLGCGIQTGVGAIFNTLNVQPGSSVAVFGAGSVGLAAIMGAKARKAGTIIAIDLQTQRLELAKELGATHSVLGLDQEHIIKSIRNICPPIGVDFAVDCTGVPAIIETMVVALGMRGRAATVGAPGGTAIAKIDIMSHLTYGKEYVGCSEGDSNPGVLIPELIDMHSRGDLPLEKLVKHYDIEDYEKAFSDMESGRVIKPVLMWK
;
A
#
# COMPACT_ATOMS: atom_id res chain seq x y z
N MET A 1 -28.98 44.15 1.38
CA MET A 1 -29.94 43.06 1.22
C MET A 1 -29.19 41.89 0.60
N LEU A 2 -28.89 40.87 1.43
CA LEU A 2 -28.54 39.46 1.13
C LEU A 2 -27.41 39.26 0.10
N GLU A 3 -26.11 39.17 0.44
CA GLU A 3 -25.36 38.17 1.25
C GLU A 3 -25.49 36.70 0.79
N GLY A 4 -24.36 36.15 0.34
CA GLY A 4 -24.16 34.78 -0.12
C GLY A 4 -22.70 34.59 -0.57
N SER A 5 -21.74 34.78 0.34
CA SER A 5 -20.32 34.56 0.10
C SER A 5 -19.91 33.13 0.49
N HIS A 6 -19.57 32.31 -0.51
CA HIS A 6 -18.76 31.10 -0.31
C HIS A 6 -17.33 31.52 0.02
N GLY A 7 -16.92 31.33 1.28
CA GLY A 7 -15.55 31.51 1.74
C GLY A 7 -14.77 30.20 1.66
N ASN A 8 -13.60 30.26 1.01
CA ASN A 8 -12.49 29.31 1.14
C ASN A 8 -12.32 28.81 2.59
N GLN A 9 -12.13 27.51 2.79
CA GLN A 9 -11.51 26.97 4.00
C GLN A 9 -10.43 25.93 3.65
N ASP A 10 -9.26 26.21 4.21
CA ASP A 10 -7.92 25.70 3.92
C ASP A 10 -7.69 24.22 4.29
N TRP A 11 -6.70 23.61 3.63
CA TRP A 11 -6.08 22.33 4.03
C TRP A 11 -5.45 22.36 5.45
N LEU A 12 -5.29 23.54 6.04
CA LEU A 12 -4.72 23.77 7.37
C LEU A 12 -5.63 23.34 8.54
N ASP A 13 -6.94 23.13 8.32
CA ASP A 13 -7.84 22.69 9.39
C ASP A 13 -7.65 21.23 9.84
N PHE A 14 -6.86 20.43 9.10
CA PHE A 14 -6.42 19.10 9.53
C PHE A 14 -5.45 19.15 10.73
N VAL A 15 -4.80 20.30 10.95
CA VAL A 15 -3.77 20.51 11.98
C VAL A 15 -4.35 21.04 13.30
N ASN A 16 -5.58 21.57 13.31
CA ASN A 16 -6.13 22.37 14.42
C ASN A 16 -7.07 21.60 15.37
N LEU A 17 -6.75 20.35 15.71
CA LEU A 17 -7.32 19.72 16.91
C LEU A 17 -6.45 20.05 18.13
N THR A 18 -6.36 21.34 18.50
CA THR A 18 -5.49 21.81 19.60
C THR A 18 -6.24 22.21 20.87
N ALA A 19 -5.62 21.78 21.97
CA ALA A 19 -5.57 22.32 23.35
C ALA A 19 -6.84 22.50 24.20
N GLY A 20 -6.91 21.67 25.25
CA GLY A 20 -7.27 22.11 26.60
C GLY A 20 -6.11 21.80 27.55
N ASN A 21 -5.51 22.82 28.17
CA ASN A 21 -4.42 22.70 29.15
C ASN A 21 -4.91 22.01 30.43
N VAL A 22 -4.48 20.78 30.73
CA VAL A 22 -4.64 20.17 32.07
C VAL A 22 -3.47 19.23 32.38
N GLN A 23 -2.87 19.38 33.57
CA GLN A 23 -1.84 18.50 34.14
C GLN A 23 -2.38 17.10 34.49
N PHE A 24 -1.52 16.09 34.33
CA PHE A 24 -1.78 14.66 34.55
C PHE A 24 -2.13 14.31 36.01
N PRO A 25 -3.20 13.54 36.29
CA PRO A 25 -3.26 12.69 37.46
C PRO A 25 -2.57 11.35 37.13
N VAL A 26 -1.56 10.99 37.92
CA VAL A 26 -0.95 9.65 37.92
C VAL A 26 -1.97 8.67 38.49
N GLY A 27 -2.62 7.91 37.60
CA GLY A 27 -3.55 6.85 37.97
C GLY A 27 -2.80 5.56 38.33
N ASN A 28 -2.66 5.29 39.62
CA ASN A 28 -2.28 3.97 40.14
C ASN A 28 -3.49 3.01 40.01
N GLY A 29 -3.42 2.06 39.09
CA GLY A 29 -4.35 0.93 39.01
C GLY A 29 -3.87 -0.10 38.00
N GLN A 30 -3.48 -1.30 38.47
CA GLN A 30 -3.21 -2.45 37.59
C GLN A 30 -4.53 -2.89 36.93
N THR A 31 -4.56 -2.94 35.60
CA THR A 31 -5.77 -3.20 34.81
C THR A 31 -5.68 -4.52 34.02
N GLN A 32 -6.82 -5.17 33.75
CA GLN A 32 -6.90 -6.44 33.00
C GLN A 32 -6.26 -6.36 31.59
N LEU A 33 -6.23 -5.17 30.97
CA LEU A 33 -5.63 -4.97 29.65
C LEU A 33 -4.10 -5.06 29.63
N ASP A 34 -3.43 -4.96 30.78
CA ASP A 34 -1.96 -5.05 30.87
C ASP A 34 -1.44 -6.49 30.67
N ASN A 35 -2.34 -7.47 30.53
CA ASN A 35 -2.04 -8.89 30.36
C ASN A 35 -2.26 -9.43 28.92
N TYR A 36 -2.75 -8.62 27.97
CA TYR A 36 -2.95 -9.08 26.59
C TYR A 36 -1.62 -9.34 25.88
N LYS A 37 -1.61 -10.35 25.01
CA LYS A 37 -0.48 -10.76 24.17
C LYS A 37 -0.95 -10.80 22.72
N PHE A 38 -0.03 -10.67 21.78
CA PHE A 38 -0.33 -10.68 20.33
C PHE A 38 -0.65 -12.07 19.76
N HIS A 39 -1.40 -12.93 20.47
CA HIS A 39 -1.63 -14.30 20.03
C HIS A 39 -2.48 -14.38 18.77
N PHE A 40 -3.56 -13.60 18.69
CA PHE A 40 -4.39 -13.53 17.51
C PHE A 40 -3.64 -12.88 16.35
N LEU A 41 -3.05 -11.68 16.56
CA LEU A 41 -2.34 -10.95 15.50
C LEU A 41 -1.14 -11.74 14.94
N ASP A 42 -0.42 -12.48 15.78
CA ASP A 42 0.66 -13.37 15.34
C ASP A 42 0.14 -14.50 14.42
N ASN A 43 -0.94 -15.18 14.82
CA ASN A 43 -1.56 -16.22 13.98
C ASN A 43 -2.16 -15.64 12.69
N PHE A 44 -2.87 -14.52 12.79
CA PHE A 44 -3.52 -13.82 11.68
C PHE A 44 -2.52 -13.42 10.59
N THR A 45 -1.30 -13.04 10.97
CA THR A 45 -0.25 -12.58 10.04
C THR A 45 0.70 -13.69 9.58
N ARG A 46 0.91 -14.76 10.37
CA ARG A 46 1.82 -15.87 10.02
C ARG A 46 1.19 -16.95 9.15
N ARG A 47 -0.11 -17.18 9.25
CA ARG A 47 -0.79 -18.30 8.57
C ARG A 47 -1.59 -17.82 7.36
N SER A 48 -1.74 -18.71 6.38
CA SER A 48 -2.64 -18.53 5.24
C SER A 48 -3.86 -19.45 5.38
N GLY A 49 -4.99 -19.03 4.82
CA GLY A 49 -6.26 -19.76 4.89
C GLY A 49 -7.22 -19.18 5.92
N LEU A 50 -8.52 -19.21 5.61
CA LEU A 50 -9.57 -18.57 6.40
C LEU A 50 -9.68 -19.22 7.79
N VAL A 51 -9.59 -20.54 7.86
CA VAL A 51 -9.72 -21.31 9.10
C VAL A 51 -8.57 -21.03 10.07
N ASP A 52 -7.36 -20.83 9.56
CA ASP A 52 -6.17 -20.59 10.36
C ASP A 52 -6.00 -19.13 10.80
N SER A 53 -6.55 -18.19 10.02
CA SER A 53 -6.42 -16.76 10.29
C SER A 53 -7.60 -16.16 11.06
N PHE A 54 -8.82 -16.71 10.94
CA PHE A 54 -10.03 -16.14 11.56
C PHE A 54 -10.65 -17.09 12.59
N ASP A 55 -11.60 -16.58 13.36
CA ASP A 55 -12.38 -17.40 14.28
C ASP A 55 -13.45 -18.23 13.53
N CYS A 56 -12.99 -19.33 12.93
CA CYS A 56 -13.82 -20.32 12.22
C CYS A 56 -14.20 -21.51 13.11
N GLY A 57 -14.22 -21.33 14.44
CA GLY A 57 -14.49 -22.39 15.41
C GLY A 57 -13.49 -23.56 15.36
N THR A 58 -13.68 -24.54 16.23
CA THR A 58 -12.87 -25.77 16.26
C THR A 58 -13.26 -26.72 15.12
N TYR A 59 -12.35 -27.63 14.77
CA TYR A 59 -12.61 -28.69 13.80
C TYR A 59 -13.87 -29.52 14.16
N ASN A 60 -14.06 -29.81 15.45
CA ASN A 60 -15.22 -30.56 15.94
C ASN A 60 -16.53 -29.79 15.76
N GLN A 61 -16.55 -28.48 16.07
CA GLN A 61 -17.73 -27.64 15.85
C GLN A 61 -18.13 -27.60 14.37
N ARG A 62 -17.15 -27.54 13.47
CA ARG A 62 -17.41 -27.59 12.02
C ARG A 62 -18.02 -28.92 11.59
N ILE A 63 -17.55 -30.04 12.16
CA ILE A 63 -18.17 -31.36 11.96
C ILE A 63 -19.61 -31.39 12.47
N GLU A 64 -19.87 -30.82 13.65
CA GLU A 64 -21.21 -30.77 14.24
C GLU A 64 -22.19 -29.94 13.40
N VAL A 65 -21.74 -28.84 12.80
CA VAL A 65 -22.54 -28.06 11.84
C VAL A 65 -22.91 -28.90 10.60
N VAL A 66 -21.97 -29.68 10.06
CA VAL A 66 -22.26 -30.57 8.91
C VAL A 66 -23.22 -31.70 9.31
N LYS A 67 -23.07 -32.27 10.51
CA LYS A 67 -24.03 -33.26 11.04
C LYS A 67 -25.43 -32.67 11.19
N PHE A 68 -25.53 -31.48 11.79
CA PHE A 68 -26.77 -30.73 11.94
C PHE A 68 -27.47 -30.48 10.58
N PHE A 69 -26.70 -30.14 9.53
CA PHE A 69 -27.22 -30.03 8.18
C PHE A 69 -27.85 -31.34 7.68
N HIS A 70 -27.14 -32.47 7.80
CA HIS A 70 -27.63 -33.78 7.36
C HIS A 70 -28.89 -34.24 8.12
N GLU A 71 -28.96 -33.97 9.42
CA GLU A 71 -30.16 -34.27 10.23
C GLU A 71 -31.36 -33.43 9.80
N THR A 72 -31.15 -32.15 9.47
CA THR A 72 -32.20 -31.25 9.01
C THR A 72 -32.70 -31.64 7.62
N GLU A 73 -31.77 -31.98 6.70
CA GLU A 73 -32.07 -32.48 5.36
C GLU A 73 -32.89 -33.79 5.40
N SER A 74 -32.54 -34.70 6.31
CA SER A 74 -33.25 -35.98 6.47
C SER A 74 -34.67 -35.81 7.01
N ARG A 75 -34.95 -34.73 7.76
CA ARG A 75 -36.29 -34.42 8.32
C ARG A 75 -37.21 -33.73 7.32
N THR A 76 -36.68 -32.99 6.35
CA THR A 76 -37.46 -32.30 5.31
C THR A 76 -37.78 -33.19 4.10
N ALA A 77 -37.07 -34.31 3.93
CA ALA A 77 -37.43 -35.35 2.97
C ALA A 77 -38.61 -36.20 3.51
N CYS A 78 -39.82 -36.02 2.95
CA CYS A 78 -40.99 -36.84 3.28
C CYS A 78 -40.71 -38.35 3.12
N PRO A 79 -41.27 -39.23 3.99
CA PRO A 79 -41.08 -40.67 3.90
C PRO A 79 -41.99 -41.27 2.82
N SER A 80 -41.56 -41.24 1.57
CA SER A 80 -42.22 -42.00 0.50
C SER A 80 -41.21 -42.75 -0.36
N ASN A 81 -40.96 -43.99 0.07
CA ASN A 81 -40.55 -45.19 -0.68
C ASN A 81 -39.33 -45.88 -0.08
N VAL A 82 -39.60 -46.63 0.99
CA VAL A 82 -38.79 -47.78 1.41
C VAL A 82 -38.96 -48.86 0.35
N ASN A 83 -38.16 -48.81 -0.72
CA ASN A 83 -37.70 -49.96 -1.53
C ASN A 83 -37.12 -49.48 -2.87
N ALA A 84 -35.83 -49.12 -2.88
CA ALA A 84 -35.00 -49.17 -4.09
C ALA A 84 -33.52 -49.14 -3.69
N GLN A 85 -33.01 -50.25 -3.15
CA GLN A 85 -31.59 -50.54 -3.29
C GLN A 85 -31.34 -50.91 -4.77
N LEU A 86 -30.30 -50.31 -5.36
CA LEU A 86 -29.77 -50.51 -6.73
C LEU A 86 -30.30 -49.56 -7.83
N SER A 87 -29.89 -48.28 -7.80
CA SER A 87 -29.42 -47.49 -8.98
C SER A 87 -29.19 -46.00 -8.62
N ASN A 88 -28.05 -45.67 -8.01
CA ASN A 88 -27.77 -44.33 -7.44
C ASN A 88 -27.30 -43.23 -8.42
N LEU A 89 -27.46 -43.40 -9.74
CA LEU A 89 -27.10 -42.35 -10.72
C LEU A 89 -28.30 -41.73 -11.45
N ALA A 90 -29.45 -42.40 -11.50
CA ALA A 90 -30.63 -41.92 -12.22
C ALA A 90 -31.65 -41.19 -11.33
N LEU A 91 -31.69 -41.49 -10.02
CA LEU A 91 -32.65 -40.89 -9.07
C LEU A 91 -32.28 -39.47 -8.62
N LEU A 92 -31.00 -39.07 -8.68
CA LEU A 92 -30.56 -37.71 -8.37
C LEU A 92 -31.09 -36.67 -9.38
N GLN A 93 -31.29 -37.06 -10.64
CA GLN A 93 -31.72 -36.12 -11.70
C GLN A 93 -33.19 -35.70 -11.60
N THR A 94 -34.07 -36.50 -10.98
CA THR A 94 -35.52 -36.22 -10.96
C THR A 94 -35.99 -35.42 -9.75
N THR A 95 -35.30 -35.50 -8.60
CA THR A 95 -35.63 -34.74 -7.39
C THR A 95 -35.07 -33.31 -7.41
N ASP A 96 -33.92 -33.08 -8.07
CA ASP A 96 -33.30 -31.74 -8.19
C ASP A 96 -34.12 -30.78 -9.07
N LEU A 97 -34.91 -31.29 -10.03
CA LEU A 97 -35.70 -30.46 -10.95
C LEU A 97 -36.87 -29.73 -10.27
N GLN A 98 -37.31 -30.17 -9.08
CA GLN A 98 -38.38 -29.52 -8.31
C GLN A 98 -37.84 -28.56 -7.23
N ASP A 99 -36.52 -28.51 -7.04
CA ASP A 99 -35.89 -27.67 -6.05
C ASP A 99 -35.82 -26.21 -6.53
N PRO A 100 -36.38 -25.22 -5.82
CA PRO A 100 -36.31 -23.81 -6.22
C PRO A 100 -34.88 -23.26 -6.43
N LEU A 101 -33.87 -23.84 -5.76
CA LEU A 101 -32.47 -23.45 -5.93
C LEU A 101 -31.85 -23.96 -7.24
N ILE A 102 -32.53 -24.81 -8.00
CA ILE A 102 -32.05 -25.24 -9.32
C ILE A 102 -31.92 -24.05 -10.28
N ILE A 103 -32.79 -23.05 -10.15
CA ILE A 103 -32.75 -21.81 -10.95
C ILE A 103 -31.44 -21.06 -10.67
N GLN A 104 -31.09 -20.92 -9.39
CA GLN A 104 -29.84 -20.29 -8.97
C GLN A 104 -28.61 -21.08 -9.43
N THR A 105 -28.68 -22.42 -9.34
CA THR A 105 -27.63 -23.32 -9.85
C THR A 105 -27.38 -23.08 -11.33
N HIS A 106 -28.44 -23.03 -12.14
CA HIS A 106 -28.34 -22.74 -13.57
C HIS A 106 -27.85 -21.33 -13.86
N GLN A 107 -28.28 -20.32 -13.09
CA GLN A 107 -27.80 -18.95 -13.28
C GLN A 107 -26.29 -18.83 -13.00
N ILE A 108 -25.80 -19.47 -11.93
CA ILE A 108 -24.36 -19.53 -11.63
C ILE A 108 -23.62 -20.24 -12.78
N LEU A 109 -24.15 -21.36 -13.26
CA LEU A 109 -23.56 -22.08 -14.39
C LEU A 109 -23.45 -21.19 -15.64
N LEU A 110 -24.52 -20.49 -16.01
CA LEU A 110 -24.55 -19.63 -17.19
C LEU A 110 -23.55 -18.48 -17.07
N ASN A 111 -23.50 -17.82 -15.92
CA ASN A 111 -22.56 -16.73 -15.68
C ASN A 111 -21.09 -17.22 -15.73
N ILE A 112 -20.79 -18.38 -15.13
CA ILE A 112 -19.45 -18.99 -15.20
C ILE A 112 -19.11 -19.37 -16.64
N LYS A 113 -20.07 -19.97 -17.38
CA LYS A 113 -19.90 -20.33 -18.79
C LYS A 113 -19.58 -19.11 -19.65
N GLU A 114 -20.25 -17.99 -19.39
CA GLU A 114 -20.03 -16.73 -20.08
C GLU A 114 -18.61 -16.21 -19.86
N VAL A 115 -18.16 -16.06 -18.60
CA VAL A 115 -16.81 -15.52 -18.30
C VAL A 115 -15.68 -16.45 -18.77
N VAL A 116 -15.92 -17.77 -18.79
CA VAL A 116 -14.96 -18.76 -19.31
C VAL A 116 -14.89 -18.73 -20.84
N THR A 117 -16.02 -18.51 -21.52
CA THR A 117 -16.11 -18.60 -23.00
C THR A 117 -15.70 -17.29 -23.68
N PHE A 118 -16.23 -16.16 -23.22
CA PHE A 118 -16.02 -14.87 -23.87
C PHE A 118 -14.78 -14.12 -23.37
N LYS A 119 -14.24 -14.51 -22.20
CA LYS A 119 -13.05 -13.97 -21.53
C LYS A 119 -12.92 -12.44 -21.65
N PRO A 120 -13.40 -11.67 -20.65
CA PRO A 120 -13.20 -10.22 -20.59
C PRO A 120 -11.72 -9.83 -20.84
N ARG A 121 -11.45 -8.62 -21.36
CA ARG A 121 -10.07 -8.15 -21.55
C ARG A 121 -9.30 -8.27 -20.24
N ASN A 122 -8.16 -8.95 -20.27
CA ASN A 122 -7.32 -9.28 -19.09
C ASN A 122 -7.95 -10.26 -18.08
N SER A 123 -8.91 -11.10 -18.51
CA SER A 123 -9.48 -12.15 -17.67
C SER A 123 -8.41 -13.09 -17.12
N VAL A 124 -8.53 -13.42 -15.84
CA VAL A 124 -7.63 -14.37 -15.14
C VAL A 124 -8.13 -15.80 -15.16
N VAL A 125 -9.19 -16.07 -15.93
CA VAL A 125 -9.77 -17.40 -16.08
C VAL A 125 -8.97 -18.18 -17.12
N GLU A 126 -8.13 -19.10 -16.64
CA GLU A 126 -7.27 -19.93 -17.48
C GLU A 126 -8.00 -21.16 -18.03
N ILE A 127 -8.99 -21.67 -17.29
CA ILE A 127 -9.74 -22.88 -17.67
C ILE A 127 -10.54 -22.68 -18.97
N GLY A 128 -10.71 -23.75 -19.74
CA GLY A 128 -11.53 -23.77 -20.97
C GLY A 128 -12.85 -24.50 -20.74
N TRP A 129 -13.93 -24.02 -21.39
CA TRP A 129 -15.25 -24.64 -21.24
C TRP A 129 -15.28 -26.04 -21.85
N SER A 130 -15.85 -27.01 -21.12
CA SER A 130 -16.04 -28.39 -21.58
C SER A 130 -17.27 -29.02 -20.93
N PRO A 131 -17.85 -30.09 -21.50
CA PRO A 131 -18.96 -30.82 -20.87
C PRO A 131 -18.63 -31.36 -19.47
N ILE A 132 -17.36 -31.72 -19.24
CA ILE A 132 -16.87 -32.19 -17.92
C ILE A 132 -16.89 -31.04 -16.91
N LEU A 133 -16.44 -29.85 -17.32
CA LEU A 133 -16.46 -28.66 -16.46
C LEU A 133 -17.90 -28.21 -16.16
N GLU A 134 -18.80 -28.30 -17.15
CA GLU A 134 -20.22 -28.02 -16.99
C GLU A 134 -20.86 -28.94 -15.94
N GLN A 135 -20.57 -30.25 -15.99
CA GLN A 135 -21.02 -31.21 -14.99
C GLN A 135 -20.40 -30.93 -13.61
N ALA A 136 -19.11 -30.62 -13.54
CA ALA A 136 -18.43 -30.29 -12.28
C ALA A 136 -19.02 -29.02 -11.63
N CYS A 137 -19.38 -28.01 -12.44
CA CYS A 137 -20.04 -26.79 -11.96
C CYS A 137 -21.42 -27.08 -11.39
N MET A 138 -22.24 -27.85 -12.13
CA MET A 138 -23.58 -28.26 -11.69
C MET A 138 -23.52 -29.12 -10.42
N GLN A 139 -22.50 -29.95 -10.26
CA GLN A 139 -22.30 -30.75 -9.05
C GLN A 139 -21.90 -29.88 -7.87
N PHE A 140 -20.89 -29.01 -8.05
CA PHE A 140 -20.36 -28.16 -6.98
C PHE A 140 -21.43 -27.17 -6.47
N PHE A 141 -22.12 -26.48 -7.38
CA PHE A 141 -23.19 -25.54 -7.06
C PHE A 141 -24.60 -26.18 -7.03
N SER A 142 -24.70 -27.51 -6.86
CA SER A 142 -26.00 -28.18 -6.76
C SER A 142 -26.85 -27.62 -5.61
N PRO A 143 -28.20 -27.67 -5.67
CA PRO A 143 -29.07 -27.18 -4.60
C PRO A 143 -28.69 -27.70 -3.21
N ARG A 144 -28.30 -28.97 -3.12
CA ARG A 144 -27.81 -29.61 -1.89
C ARG A 144 -26.52 -28.96 -1.38
N ASN A 145 -25.50 -28.85 -2.24
CA ASN A 145 -24.21 -28.27 -1.86
C ASN A 145 -24.32 -26.79 -1.53
N LEU A 146 -25.14 -26.03 -2.28
CA LEU A 146 -25.43 -24.63 -1.95
C LEU A 146 -25.98 -24.50 -0.53
N ARG A 147 -26.95 -25.33 -0.12
CA ARG A 147 -27.46 -25.31 1.26
C ARG A 147 -26.41 -25.72 2.29
N LYS A 148 -25.61 -26.74 2.00
CA LYS A 148 -24.51 -27.19 2.89
C LYS A 148 -23.49 -26.06 3.08
N PHE A 149 -22.98 -25.50 2.00
CA PHE A 149 -21.98 -24.43 2.04
C PHE A 149 -22.55 -23.15 2.65
N LEU A 150 -23.80 -22.78 2.38
CA LEU A 150 -24.45 -21.68 3.09
C LEU A 150 -24.59 -21.97 4.59
N THR A 151 -24.88 -23.21 4.98
CA THR A 151 -24.94 -23.58 6.40
C THR A 151 -23.58 -23.37 7.07
N LEU A 152 -22.49 -23.78 6.42
CA LEU A 152 -21.14 -23.51 6.89
C LEU A 152 -20.82 -22.00 6.88
N TYR A 153 -21.19 -21.26 5.83
CA TYR A 153 -21.02 -19.81 5.78
C TYR A 153 -21.69 -19.14 6.99
N TRP A 154 -22.97 -19.42 7.26
CA TRP A 154 -23.70 -18.80 8.37
C TRP A 154 -23.10 -19.17 9.73
N HIS A 155 -22.90 -20.46 9.98
CA HIS A 155 -22.55 -20.91 11.32
C HIS A 155 -21.06 -20.84 11.59
N ILE A 156 -20.19 -20.77 10.57
CA ILE A 156 -18.73 -20.77 10.73
C ILE A 156 -18.10 -19.47 10.26
N TRP A 157 -18.51 -18.87 9.15
CA TRP A 157 -17.82 -17.69 8.63
C TRP A 157 -18.46 -16.35 9.02
N HIS A 158 -19.77 -16.22 8.83
CA HIS A 158 -20.54 -14.97 8.94
C HIS A 158 -20.26 -14.15 10.22
N PRO A 159 -20.04 -14.74 11.41
CA PRO A 159 -19.65 -14.00 12.60
C PRO A 159 -18.39 -13.15 12.46
N ASN A 160 -17.44 -13.56 11.60
CA ASN A 160 -16.23 -12.80 11.34
C ASN A 160 -16.50 -11.56 10.48
N VAL A 161 -17.48 -11.62 9.58
CA VAL A 161 -17.79 -10.55 8.63
C VAL A 161 -19.31 -10.54 8.38
N ASN A 162 -20.03 -9.85 9.26
CA ASN A 162 -21.49 -9.95 9.41
C ASN A 162 -22.24 -8.80 8.71
N PHE A 163 -22.04 -8.60 7.40
CA PHE A 163 -22.75 -7.56 6.64
C PHE A 163 -23.97 -8.06 5.84
N VAL A 164 -24.21 -9.38 5.77
CA VAL A 164 -25.42 -9.94 5.13
C VAL A 164 -26.44 -10.22 6.22
N HIS A 165 -27.68 -9.74 6.06
CA HIS A 165 -28.73 -9.90 7.06
C HIS A 165 -29.40 -11.28 6.92
N ARG A 166 -28.96 -12.25 7.74
CA ARG A 166 -29.42 -13.65 7.72
C ARG A 166 -30.95 -13.80 7.80
N PRO A 167 -31.69 -13.09 8.69
CA PRO A 167 -33.14 -13.29 8.83
C PRO A 167 -33.96 -12.95 7.57
N THR A 168 -33.50 -12.00 6.76
CA THR A 168 -34.17 -11.62 5.49
C THR A 168 -33.50 -12.25 4.27
N PHE A 169 -32.49 -13.11 4.46
CA PHE A 169 -31.78 -13.75 3.37
C PHE A 169 -32.59 -14.91 2.80
N GLU A 170 -33.05 -14.77 1.56
CA GLU A 170 -33.73 -15.83 0.83
C GLU A 170 -32.82 -16.37 -0.30
N PRO A 171 -32.23 -17.57 -0.17
CA PRO A 171 -31.28 -18.12 -1.15
C PRO A 171 -31.80 -18.13 -2.60
N VAL A 172 -33.12 -18.20 -2.80
CA VAL A 172 -33.76 -18.25 -4.12
C VAL A 172 -33.86 -16.87 -4.77
N LYS A 173 -33.92 -15.79 -3.98
CA LYS A 173 -34.16 -14.41 -4.48
C LYS A 173 -32.90 -13.54 -4.56
N VAL A 174 -31.81 -13.95 -3.93
CA VAL A 174 -30.54 -13.20 -3.94
C VAL A 174 -29.84 -13.30 -5.30
N LYS A 175 -28.93 -12.36 -5.58
CA LYS A 175 -28.06 -12.43 -6.76
C LYS A 175 -27.25 -13.71 -6.73
N SER A 176 -27.19 -14.38 -7.87
CA SER A 176 -26.37 -15.59 -8.08
C SER A 176 -24.89 -15.32 -7.79
N THR A 177 -24.42 -14.10 -8.03
CA THR A 177 -23.03 -13.66 -7.76
C THR A 177 -22.70 -13.65 -6.27
N LEU A 178 -23.59 -13.09 -5.43
CA LEU A 178 -23.47 -13.14 -3.98
C LEU A 178 -23.59 -14.58 -3.46
N LEU A 179 -24.58 -15.32 -3.94
CA LEU A 179 -24.82 -16.71 -3.54
C LEU A 179 -23.60 -17.61 -3.81
N ALA A 180 -23.00 -17.50 -5.00
CA ALA A 180 -21.80 -18.24 -5.36
C ALA A 180 -20.60 -17.85 -4.49
N ALA A 181 -20.38 -16.55 -4.27
CA ALA A 181 -19.28 -16.07 -3.43
C ALA A 181 -19.40 -16.57 -1.97
N MET A 182 -20.61 -16.52 -1.39
CA MET A 182 -20.89 -17.07 -0.06
C MET A 182 -20.67 -18.59 0.00
N ALA A 183 -21.11 -19.33 -1.03
CA ALA A 183 -20.89 -20.77 -1.12
C ALA A 183 -19.40 -21.14 -1.18
N LEU A 184 -18.58 -20.36 -1.89
CA LEU A 184 -17.13 -20.59 -1.94
C LEU A 184 -16.45 -20.41 -0.57
N ILE A 185 -16.85 -19.40 0.19
CA ILE A 185 -16.37 -19.25 1.58
C ILE A 185 -16.83 -20.44 2.43
N GLY A 186 -18.11 -20.82 2.32
CA GLY A 186 -18.68 -21.95 3.04
C GLY A 186 -17.94 -23.27 2.78
N ALA A 187 -17.60 -23.53 1.52
CA ALA A 187 -16.78 -24.67 1.12
C ALA A 187 -15.32 -24.56 1.63
N SER A 188 -14.74 -23.35 1.62
CA SER A 188 -13.38 -23.09 2.12
C SER A 188 -13.25 -23.36 3.62
N VAL A 189 -14.30 -23.11 4.39
CA VAL A 189 -14.33 -23.42 5.84
C VAL A 189 -14.88 -24.81 6.15
N SER A 190 -15.12 -25.67 5.15
CA SER A 190 -15.58 -27.04 5.40
C SER A 190 -14.55 -27.85 6.18
N PRO A 191 -14.98 -28.77 7.09
CA PRO A 191 -14.07 -29.74 7.69
C PRO A 191 -13.58 -30.80 6.68
N ASP A 192 -14.20 -30.89 5.50
CA ASP A 192 -13.76 -31.73 4.39
C ASP A 192 -12.82 -30.94 3.46
N MET A 193 -11.53 -31.29 3.49
CA MET A 193 -10.52 -30.61 2.67
C MET A 193 -10.76 -30.76 1.17
N THR A 194 -11.48 -31.79 0.73
CA THR A 194 -11.77 -31.96 -0.71
C THR A 194 -12.72 -30.88 -1.22
N GLU A 195 -13.65 -30.42 -0.37
CA GLU A 195 -14.57 -29.34 -0.71
C GLU A 195 -13.85 -27.98 -0.77
N ASN A 196 -12.87 -27.77 0.11
CA ASN A 196 -11.98 -26.60 0.06
C ASN A 196 -11.19 -26.56 -1.25
N GLU A 197 -10.55 -27.68 -1.64
CA GLU A 197 -9.78 -27.75 -2.90
C GLU A 197 -10.68 -27.59 -4.13
N GLN A 198 -11.90 -28.15 -4.11
CA GLN A 198 -12.88 -27.95 -5.19
C GLN A 198 -13.34 -26.49 -5.29
N ALA A 199 -13.47 -25.77 -4.17
CA ALA A 199 -13.84 -24.36 -4.17
C ALA A 199 -12.81 -23.50 -4.91
N LYS A 200 -11.50 -23.78 -4.71
CA LYS A 200 -10.40 -23.05 -5.36
C LYS A 200 -10.48 -23.06 -6.89
N MET A 201 -11.02 -24.12 -7.48
CA MET A 201 -11.24 -24.22 -8.92
C MET A 201 -12.16 -23.12 -9.47
N TRP A 202 -13.09 -22.63 -8.66
CA TRP A 202 -14.10 -21.65 -9.05
C TRP A 202 -13.77 -20.21 -8.64
N PHE A 203 -12.70 -19.99 -7.87
CA PHE A 203 -12.35 -18.66 -7.32
C PHE A 203 -12.21 -17.59 -8.39
N ASN A 204 -11.44 -17.86 -9.45
CA ASN A 204 -11.21 -16.90 -10.54
C ASN A 204 -12.46 -16.70 -11.39
N CYS A 205 -13.28 -17.74 -11.58
CA CYS A 205 -14.54 -17.63 -12.34
C CYS A 205 -15.57 -16.76 -11.60
N VAL A 206 -15.74 -16.99 -10.29
CA VAL A 206 -16.65 -16.19 -9.47
C VAL A 206 -16.09 -14.77 -9.27
N GLU A 207 -14.77 -14.59 -9.18
CA GLU A 207 -14.16 -13.26 -9.21
C GLU A 207 -14.55 -12.50 -10.48
N GLU A 208 -14.30 -13.05 -11.67
CA GLU A 208 -14.66 -12.36 -12.91
C GLU A 208 -16.16 -12.10 -13.00
N MET A 209 -16.99 -13.10 -12.66
CA MET A 209 -18.45 -12.95 -12.65
C MET A 209 -18.93 -11.78 -11.78
N VAL A 210 -18.32 -11.58 -10.61
CA VAL A 210 -18.68 -10.49 -9.70
C VAL A 210 -18.21 -9.13 -10.22
N PHE A 211 -17.00 -9.06 -10.78
CA PHE A 211 -16.42 -7.80 -11.26
C PHE A 211 -16.88 -7.39 -12.67
N THR A 212 -17.69 -8.22 -13.33
CA THR A 212 -18.41 -7.89 -14.57
C THR A 212 -19.93 -7.77 -14.35
N ASP A 213 -20.40 -7.82 -13.10
CA ASP A 213 -21.83 -7.68 -12.79
C ASP A 213 -22.31 -6.27 -13.13
N ASP A 214 -23.41 -6.17 -13.88
CA ASP A 214 -23.93 -4.87 -14.35
C ASP A 214 -24.26 -3.92 -13.19
N ASP A 215 -24.80 -4.43 -12.07
CA ASP A 215 -25.10 -3.59 -10.90
C ASP A 215 -23.82 -3.14 -10.17
N PHE A 216 -22.70 -3.86 -10.37
CA PHE A 216 -21.38 -3.50 -9.87
C PHE A 216 -20.71 -2.44 -10.75
N CYS A 217 -20.86 -2.53 -12.07
CA CYS A 217 -20.20 -1.66 -13.05
C CYS A 217 -21.01 -0.42 -13.46
N ARG A 218 -22.23 -0.24 -12.96
CA ARG A 218 -23.11 0.86 -13.36
C ARG A 218 -22.63 2.21 -12.84
N ASP A 219 -22.36 3.15 -13.75
CA ASP A 219 -22.10 4.55 -13.43
C ASP A 219 -23.35 5.23 -12.84
N SER A 220 -23.17 6.05 -11.80
CA SER A 220 -24.24 6.86 -11.22
C SER A 220 -24.75 7.89 -12.25
N GLN A 221 -25.98 7.75 -12.72
CA GLN A 221 -26.64 8.83 -13.46
C GLN A 221 -27.04 9.96 -12.49
N ASP A 222 -26.95 11.20 -12.96
CA ASP A 222 -27.35 12.47 -12.32
C ASP A 222 -28.85 12.51 -11.93
N ASP A 223 -29.32 11.61 -11.07
CA ASP A 223 -30.60 11.82 -10.39
C ASP A 223 -30.33 12.69 -9.16
N GLN A 224 -30.66 13.98 -9.28
CA GLN A 224 -30.59 15.00 -8.23
C GLN A 224 -31.56 14.75 -7.04
N ASP A 225 -32.17 13.58 -6.96
CA ASP A 225 -33.06 13.21 -5.87
C ASP A 225 -32.32 12.36 -4.83
N VAL A 226 -32.48 12.73 -3.56
CA VAL A 226 -31.98 12.00 -2.38
C VAL A 226 -32.17 10.50 -2.59
N PRO A 227 -31.12 9.65 -2.51
CA PRO A 227 -31.26 8.22 -2.78
C PRO A 227 -32.26 7.65 -1.78
N THR A 228 -33.48 7.41 -2.25
CA THR A 228 -34.50 6.68 -1.51
C THR A 228 -34.10 5.22 -1.58
N LEU A 229 -33.21 4.84 -0.64
CA LEU A 229 -32.58 3.54 -0.48
C LEU A 229 -33.64 2.45 -0.21
N TYR A 230 -34.38 2.06 -1.25
CA TYR A 230 -35.56 1.19 -1.17
C TYR A 230 -35.95 0.55 -2.52
N SER A 231 -35.26 0.86 -3.63
CA SER A 231 -35.58 0.20 -4.89
C SER A 231 -35.02 -1.23 -4.91
N SER A 232 -35.69 -2.14 -5.62
CA SER A 232 -35.14 -3.49 -5.86
C SER A 232 -33.73 -3.44 -6.49
N THR A 233 -33.46 -2.40 -7.28
CA THR A 233 -32.16 -2.08 -7.87
C THR A 233 -31.10 -1.79 -6.80
N ASP A 234 -31.41 -1.03 -5.74
CA ASP A 234 -30.43 -0.70 -4.70
C ASP A 234 -30.03 -1.92 -3.88
N VAL A 235 -31.00 -2.79 -3.53
CA VAL A 235 -30.70 -4.06 -2.85
C VAL A 235 -29.82 -4.95 -3.72
N SER A 236 -30.07 -4.98 -5.03
CA SER A 236 -29.23 -5.69 -6.00
C SER A 236 -27.81 -5.16 -6.01
N ARG A 237 -27.62 -3.83 -6.05
CA ARG A 237 -26.29 -3.21 -5.97
C ARG A 237 -25.60 -3.52 -4.63
N ILE A 238 -26.32 -3.50 -3.50
CA ILE A 238 -25.77 -3.85 -2.17
C ILE A 238 -25.23 -5.29 -2.21
N GLN A 239 -26.00 -6.22 -2.78
CA GLN A 239 -25.56 -7.61 -2.93
C GLN A 239 -24.34 -7.74 -3.84
N ALA A 240 -24.21 -6.91 -4.88
CA ALA A 240 -23.05 -6.89 -5.76
C ALA A 240 -21.76 -6.45 -5.03
N ILE A 241 -21.82 -5.37 -4.24
CA ILE A 241 -20.65 -4.92 -3.45
C ILE A 241 -20.31 -5.90 -2.31
N GLN A 242 -21.32 -6.54 -1.70
CA GLN A 242 -21.12 -7.64 -0.74
C GLN A 242 -20.38 -8.82 -1.40
N ALA A 243 -20.79 -9.22 -2.60
CA ALA A 243 -20.11 -10.29 -3.35
C ALA A 243 -18.66 -9.92 -3.64
N ALA A 244 -18.39 -8.69 -4.08
CA ALA A 244 -17.03 -8.21 -4.36
C ALA A 244 -16.13 -8.21 -3.12
N TYR A 245 -16.68 -7.86 -1.96
CA TYR A 245 -15.97 -7.99 -0.70
C TYR A 245 -15.64 -9.45 -0.37
N ILE A 246 -16.59 -10.38 -0.55
CA ILE A 246 -16.35 -11.81 -0.31
C ILE A 246 -15.27 -12.37 -1.24
N VAL A 247 -15.27 -11.96 -2.52
CA VAL A 247 -14.21 -12.30 -3.48
C VAL A 247 -12.85 -11.85 -2.96
N PHE A 248 -12.78 -10.63 -2.43
CA PHE A 248 -11.56 -10.12 -1.82
C PHE A 248 -11.08 -11.03 -0.68
N LEU A 249 -11.99 -11.46 0.20
CA LEU A 249 -11.65 -12.33 1.34
C LEU A 249 -11.07 -13.68 0.90
N TYR A 250 -11.77 -14.48 0.08
CA TYR A 250 -11.23 -15.80 -0.26
C TYR A 250 -9.98 -15.70 -1.13
N GLN A 251 -9.88 -14.74 -2.06
CA GLN A 251 -8.65 -14.56 -2.85
C GLN A 251 -7.49 -14.05 -1.99
N GLY A 252 -7.77 -13.32 -0.90
CA GLY A 252 -6.78 -12.76 0.00
C GLY A 252 -6.14 -13.78 0.92
N TRP A 253 -6.92 -14.78 1.35
CA TRP A 253 -6.46 -15.78 2.32
C TRP A 253 -6.24 -17.17 1.72
N GLU A 254 -7.11 -17.62 0.81
CA GLU A 254 -7.05 -18.96 0.17
C GLU A 254 -6.45 -18.91 -1.24
N GLY A 255 -6.46 -17.73 -1.87
CA GLY A 255 -5.96 -17.53 -3.22
C GLY A 255 -4.44 -17.65 -3.34
N THR A 256 -3.97 -17.81 -4.57
CA THR A 256 -2.53 -17.80 -4.90
C THR A 256 -1.90 -16.43 -4.62
N GLU A 257 -0.58 -16.35 -4.50
CA GLU A 257 0.14 -15.06 -4.38
C GLU A 257 -0.14 -14.11 -5.57
N ALA A 258 -0.40 -14.65 -6.76
CA ALA A 258 -0.85 -13.87 -7.91
C ALA A 258 -2.25 -13.28 -7.67
N SER A 259 -3.20 -14.08 -7.16
CA SER A 259 -4.53 -13.61 -6.77
C SER A 259 -4.47 -12.52 -5.69
N LYS A 260 -3.72 -12.76 -4.61
CA LYS A 260 -3.54 -11.80 -3.50
C LYS A 260 -2.98 -10.46 -3.98
N ARG A 261 -2.02 -10.46 -4.90
CA ARG A 261 -1.50 -9.22 -5.52
C ARG A 261 -2.55 -8.54 -6.39
N ARG A 262 -3.28 -9.30 -7.21
CA ARG A 262 -4.32 -8.77 -8.10
C ARG A 262 -5.44 -8.10 -7.33
N ILE A 263 -5.98 -8.75 -6.31
CA ILE A 263 -7.11 -8.18 -5.56
C ILE A 263 -6.73 -6.90 -4.81
N ARG A 264 -5.52 -6.83 -4.24
CA ARG A 264 -5.01 -5.65 -3.52
C ARG A 264 -4.73 -4.46 -4.44
N ARG A 265 -4.22 -4.75 -5.65
CA ARG A 265 -3.80 -3.72 -6.62
C ARG A 265 -4.95 -3.19 -7.47
N PHE A 266 -5.82 -4.07 -7.98
CA PHE A 266 -6.80 -3.71 -9.01
C PHE A 266 -8.25 -3.79 -8.50
N ARG A 267 -8.61 -4.88 -7.81
CA ARG A 267 -10.01 -5.11 -7.43
C ARG A 267 -10.45 -4.23 -6.27
N PHE A 268 -9.60 -4.01 -5.27
CA PHE A 268 -9.95 -3.22 -4.09
C PHE A 268 -10.18 -1.73 -4.40
N SER A 269 -9.42 -1.14 -5.34
CA SER A 269 -9.68 0.23 -5.79
C SER A 269 -11.08 0.37 -6.38
N THR A 270 -11.54 -0.63 -7.14
CA THR A 270 -12.90 -0.64 -7.71
C THR A 270 -13.97 -0.75 -6.63
N VAL A 271 -13.74 -1.58 -5.60
CA VAL A 271 -14.65 -1.68 -4.44
C VAL A 271 -14.78 -0.34 -3.70
N ILE A 272 -13.67 0.38 -3.51
CA ILE A 272 -13.70 1.73 -2.89
C ILE A 272 -14.44 2.72 -3.77
N SER A 273 -14.18 2.75 -5.08
CA SER A 273 -14.91 3.62 -6.00
C SER A 273 -16.41 3.38 -5.91
N MET A 274 -16.84 2.11 -5.97
CA MET A 274 -18.24 1.76 -5.84
C MET A 274 -18.84 2.17 -4.49
N ALA A 275 -18.09 2.01 -3.39
CA ALA A 275 -18.54 2.46 -2.07
C ALA A 275 -18.79 3.98 -2.04
N ARG A 276 -17.95 4.76 -2.70
CA ARG A 276 -18.13 6.21 -2.85
C ARG A 276 -19.31 6.55 -3.75
N ASP A 277 -19.52 5.79 -4.82
CA ASP A 277 -20.65 5.99 -5.76
C ASP A 277 -22.01 5.69 -5.11
N PHE A 278 -22.06 4.82 -4.10
CA PHE A 278 -23.26 4.66 -3.26
C PHE A 278 -23.52 5.86 -2.33
N GLY A 279 -22.52 6.72 -2.12
CA GLY A 279 -22.60 7.84 -1.20
C GLY A 279 -22.56 7.42 0.26
N ILE A 280 -21.36 7.13 0.78
CA ILE A 280 -21.12 6.69 2.18
C ILE A 280 -21.89 7.54 3.19
N MET A 281 -21.85 8.87 3.07
CA MET A 281 -22.51 9.80 3.98
C MET A 281 -24.05 9.68 4.03
N SER A 282 -24.66 9.05 3.04
CA SER A 282 -26.12 8.85 2.96
C SER A 282 -26.62 7.64 3.76
N ALA A 283 -25.73 6.73 4.13
CA ALA A 283 -26.08 5.52 4.88
C ALA A 283 -26.42 5.86 6.35
N LYS A 284 -27.70 6.18 6.58
CA LYS A 284 -28.23 6.61 7.87
C LYS A 284 -29.57 5.95 8.17
N HIS A 285 -29.75 5.55 9.41
CA HIS A 285 -31.04 5.07 9.93
C HIS A 285 -31.99 6.24 10.23
N PRO A 286 -33.30 6.08 9.98
CA PRO A 286 -34.31 6.96 10.54
C PRO A 286 -34.40 6.81 12.07
N ASP A 287 -35.16 7.70 12.70
CA ASP A 287 -35.48 7.59 14.11
C ASP A 287 -36.51 6.47 14.33
N TYR A 288 -36.15 5.46 15.12
CA TYR A 288 -37.01 4.31 15.42
C TYR A 288 -37.69 4.44 16.80
N SER A 289 -37.35 5.46 17.60
CA SER A 289 -37.84 5.61 18.97
C SER A 289 -39.35 5.87 19.06
N THR A 290 -39.94 6.42 17.99
CA THR A 290 -41.37 6.76 17.91
C THR A 290 -42.16 5.85 16.97
N VAL A 291 -41.53 4.82 16.40
CA VAL A 291 -42.16 3.94 15.41
C VAL A 291 -43.07 2.93 16.11
N VAL A 292 -44.32 2.85 15.66
CA VAL A 292 -45.27 1.83 16.09
C VAL A 292 -44.97 0.52 15.35
N TYR A 293 -45.02 -0.62 16.03
CA TYR A 293 -44.66 -1.93 15.46
C TYR A 293 -45.27 -2.21 14.07
N ASN A 294 -46.56 -1.90 13.87
CA ASN A 294 -47.25 -2.15 12.60
C ASN A 294 -46.75 -1.28 11.43
N GLU A 295 -45.95 -0.26 11.71
CA GLU A 295 -45.38 0.69 10.73
C GLU A 295 -43.87 0.49 10.55
N PHE A 296 -43.25 -0.49 11.23
CA PHE A 296 -41.82 -0.75 11.13
C PHE A 296 -41.45 -1.42 9.80
N ASP A 297 -40.73 -0.68 8.95
CA ASP A 297 -40.15 -1.20 7.71
C ASP A 297 -38.88 -2.04 7.99
N TRP A 298 -39.10 -3.31 8.30
CA TRP A 298 -38.02 -4.26 8.59
C TRP A 298 -37.09 -4.48 7.38
N THR A 299 -37.66 -4.50 6.17
CA THR A 299 -36.90 -4.66 4.93
C THR A 299 -35.99 -3.46 4.65
N GLY A 300 -36.48 -2.24 4.85
CA GLY A 300 -35.69 -1.03 4.72
C GLY A 300 -34.64 -0.88 5.83
N PHE A 301 -34.95 -1.30 7.07
CA PHE A 301 -33.94 -1.41 8.12
C PHE A 301 -32.81 -2.35 7.69
N ALA A 302 -33.15 -3.57 7.27
CA ALA A 302 -32.17 -4.57 6.85
C ALA A 302 -31.31 -4.08 5.67
N ALA A 303 -31.88 -3.40 4.69
CA ALA A 303 -31.12 -2.85 3.56
C ALA A 303 -30.11 -1.78 4.01
N ARG A 304 -30.53 -0.83 4.86
CA ARG A 304 -29.64 0.22 5.40
C ARG A 304 -28.52 -0.33 6.26
N GLU A 305 -28.87 -1.24 7.16
CA GLU A 305 -27.91 -1.81 8.10
C GLU A 305 -26.86 -2.66 7.37
N GLN A 306 -27.27 -3.43 6.34
CA GLN A 306 -26.34 -4.15 5.47
C GLN A 306 -25.39 -3.20 4.73
N LEU A 307 -25.88 -2.05 4.24
CA LEU A 307 -25.04 -1.04 3.59
C LEU A 307 -24.02 -0.42 4.56
N ILE A 308 -24.47 0.00 5.75
CA ILE A 308 -23.60 0.54 6.81
C ILE A 308 -22.51 -0.47 7.18
N ARG A 309 -22.89 -1.73 7.40
CA ARG A 309 -21.94 -2.81 7.74
C ARG A 309 -20.96 -3.10 6.61
N VAL A 310 -21.41 -3.13 5.34
CA VAL A 310 -20.50 -3.25 4.19
C VAL A 310 -19.47 -2.13 4.18
N PHE A 311 -19.88 -0.88 4.39
CA PHE A 311 -18.95 0.24 4.43
C PHE A 311 -17.96 0.16 5.59
N LEU A 312 -18.42 -0.25 6.78
CA LEU A 312 -17.52 -0.53 7.91
C LEU A 312 -16.51 -1.61 7.57
N TRP A 313 -16.93 -2.70 6.93
CA TRP A 313 -16.03 -3.80 6.56
C TRP A 313 -15.05 -3.43 5.44
N ILE A 314 -15.46 -2.63 4.45
CA ILE A 314 -14.55 -2.05 3.44
C ILE A 314 -13.54 -1.13 4.11
N TYR A 315 -13.99 -0.28 5.03
CA TYR A 315 -13.12 0.61 5.81
C TYR A 315 -12.10 -0.18 6.66
N LEU A 316 -12.56 -1.21 7.38
CA LEU A 316 -11.71 -2.12 8.15
C LEU A 316 -10.68 -2.84 7.28
N LEU A 317 -11.07 -3.26 6.08
CA LEU A 317 -10.18 -3.90 5.13
C LEU A 317 -9.10 -2.95 4.59
N ASP A 318 -9.47 -1.70 4.31
CA ASP A 318 -8.52 -0.64 3.96
C ASP A 318 -7.53 -0.40 5.11
N HIS A 319 -8.03 -0.34 6.35
CA HIS A 319 -7.20 -0.15 7.53
C HIS A 319 -6.33 -1.36 7.85
N ALA A 320 -6.75 -2.58 7.51
CA ALA A 320 -5.89 -3.74 7.58
C ALA A 320 -4.65 -3.59 6.68
N PHE A 321 -4.76 -2.93 5.53
CA PHE A 321 -3.57 -2.61 4.72
C PHE A 321 -2.68 -1.53 5.33
N VAL A 322 -3.26 -0.58 6.04
CA VAL A 322 -2.49 0.40 6.82
C VAL A 322 -1.69 -0.34 7.89
N ILE A 323 -2.35 -1.20 8.67
CA ILE A 323 -1.76 -1.89 9.82
C ILE A 323 -0.73 -2.93 9.39
N PHE A 324 -1.07 -3.80 8.43
CA PHE A 324 -0.26 -4.98 8.10
C PHE A 324 0.60 -4.83 6.85
N ASN A 325 0.33 -3.82 6.00
CA ASN A 325 1.10 -3.58 4.77
C ASN A 325 1.71 -2.18 4.70
N ASN A 326 1.52 -1.34 5.74
CA ASN A 326 2.01 0.04 5.79
C ASN A 326 1.66 0.84 4.52
N LEU A 327 0.44 0.63 4.01
CA LEU A 327 -0.09 1.37 2.86
C LEU A 327 -0.86 2.59 3.36
N PRO A 328 -0.87 3.71 2.61
CA PRO A 328 -1.71 4.85 2.97
C PRO A 328 -3.19 4.46 2.97
N PRO A 329 -3.98 4.93 3.95
CA PRO A 329 -5.43 4.69 3.96
C PRO A 329 -6.03 5.30 2.70
N ARG A 330 -6.78 4.49 1.95
CA ARG A 330 -7.50 4.95 0.76
C ARG A 330 -8.87 5.53 1.14
N MET A 331 -9.42 5.15 2.30
CA MET A 331 -10.63 5.72 2.87
C MET A 331 -10.30 6.65 4.05
N VAL A 332 -10.85 7.86 4.04
CA VAL A 332 -10.55 8.89 5.07
C VAL A 332 -11.67 9.00 6.10
N ILE A 333 -11.33 9.14 7.39
CA ILE A 333 -12.33 9.26 8.48
C ILE A 333 -13.35 10.39 8.19
N LYS A 334 -12.94 11.47 7.52
CA LYS A 334 -13.81 12.61 7.17
C LYS A 334 -14.96 12.24 6.24
N GLU A 335 -14.79 11.23 5.37
CA GLU A 335 -15.83 10.77 4.44
C GLU A 335 -16.80 9.77 5.09
N MET A 336 -16.45 9.23 6.26
CA MET A 336 -17.26 8.28 7.06
C MET A 336 -18.39 8.98 7.83
N GLY A 337 -19.19 9.79 7.13
CA GLY A 337 -20.34 10.52 7.65
C GLY A 337 -21.63 9.70 7.79
N MET A 338 -21.52 8.37 7.71
CA MET A 338 -22.61 7.41 7.92
C MET A 338 -22.90 7.18 9.40
N HIS A 339 -24.08 6.64 9.74
CA HIS A 339 -24.36 6.17 11.10
C HIS A 339 -23.51 4.93 11.45
N MET A 340 -23.37 4.68 12.75
CA MET A 340 -22.77 3.45 13.27
C MET A 340 -23.66 2.23 12.98
N ALA A 341 -23.09 1.02 12.98
CA ALA A 341 -23.89 -0.19 12.88
C ALA A 341 -24.80 -0.32 14.11
N SER A 342 -26.04 -0.76 13.89
CA SER A 342 -26.99 -1.07 14.95
C SER A 342 -26.50 -2.27 15.79
N PRO A 343 -26.95 -2.40 17.06
CA PRO A 343 -26.57 -3.52 17.90
C PRO A 343 -26.89 -4.87 17.26
N GLU A 344 -26.10 -5.89 17.60
CA GLU A 344 -26.28 -7.26 17.07
C GLU A 344 -27.70 -7.81 17.35
N ALA A 345 -28.40 -7.35 18.39
CA ALA A 345 -29.79 -7.77 18.72
C ALA A 345 -30.70 -7.51 17.54
N ALA A 346 -30.66 -6.27 17.07
CA ALA A 346 -31.54 -5.79 16.04
C ALA A 346 -31.20 -6.46 14.71
N PHE A 347 -29.91 -6.64 14.42
CA PHE A 347 -29.44 -7.26 13.18
C PHE A 347 -29.61 -8.79 13.16
N GLN A 348 -29.64 -9.45 14.31
CA GLN A 348 -29.80 -10.90 14.43
C GLN A 348 -31.23 -11.32 14.83
N ALA A 349 -32.12 -10.36 15.04
CA ALA A 349 -33.53 -10.57 15.35
C ALA A 349 -34.19 -11.44 14.28
N THR A 350 -34.89 -12.48 14.72
CA THR A 350 -35.52 -13.46 13.82
C THR A 350 -36.88 -13.02 13.31
N THR A 351 -37.48 -12.01 13.95
CA THR A 351 -38.77 -11.44 13.58
C THR A 351 -38.69 -9.91 13.52
N SER A 352 -39.58 -9.31 12.72
CA SER A 352 -39.77 -7.86 12.65
C SER A 352 -40.07 -7.26 14.04
N GLU A 353 -40.85 -7.96 14.87
CA GLU A 353 -41.25 -7.50 16.21
C GLU A 353 -40.07 -7.44 17.17
N GLU A 354 -39.27 -8.51 17.16
CA GLU A 354 -38.03 -8.57 17.93
C GLU A 354 -37.09 -7.44 17.50
N CYS A 355 -36.88 -7.26 16.19
CA CYS A 355 -36.02 -6.20 15.66
C CYS A 355 -36.47 -4.81 16.11
N CYS A 356 -37.76 -4.49 15.93
CA CYS A 356 -38.34 -3.20 16.32
C CYS A 356 -38.17 -2.95 17.83
N ARG A 357 -38.47 -3.95 18.67
CA ARG A 357 -38.34 -3.84 20.13
C ARG A 357 -36.90 -3.54 20.54
N GLU A 358 -35.94 -4.26 19.96
CA GLU A 358 -34.51 -4.08 20.28
C GLU A 358 -34.00 -2.70 19.85
N LEU A 359 -34.42 -2.20 18.68
CA LEU A 359 -34.11 -0.85 18.23
C LEU A 359 -34.72 0.23 19.14
N CYS A 360 -35.99 0.12 19.52
CA CYS A 360 -36.63 1.08 20.41
C CYS A 360 -35.97 1.09 21.80
N ASN A 361 -35.64 -0.10 22.34
CA ASN A 361 -34.95 -0.23 23.62
C ASN A 361 -33.55 0.37 23.59
N TRP A 362 -32.80 0.11 22.51
CA TRP A 362 -31.47 0.68 22.32
C TRP A 362 -31.52 2.20 22.18
N GLN A 363 -32.40 2.73 21.32
CA GLN A 363 -32.53 4.17 21.12
C GLN A 363 -33.01 4.93 22.35
N SER A 364 -33.82 4.30 23.21
CA SER A 364 -34.23 4.90 24.48
C SER A 364 -33.09 5.01 25.50
N ARG A 365 -32.17 4.02 25.53
CA ARG A 365 -31.01 4.00 26.44
C ARG A 365 -29.84 4.85 25.94
N SER A 366 -29.65 4.88 24.63
CA SER A 366 -28.48 5.46 23.95
C SER A 366 -28.86 6.67 23.08
N ALA A 367 -29.97 7.35 23.40
CA ALA A 367 -30.54 8.46 22.65
C ALA A 367 -29.52 9.54 22.21
N PRO A 368 -28.54 9.95 23.05
CA PRO A 368 -27.56 10.97 22.65
C PRO A 368 -26.65 10.56 21.49
N ILE A 369 -26.45 9.25 21.27
CA ILE A 369 -25.48 8.74 20.28
C ILE A 369 -26.14 7.98 19.12
N CYS A 370 -27.43 7.69 19.12
CA CYS A 370 -28.06 6.89 18.07
C CYS A 370 -28.04 7.54 16.67
N LYS A 371 -27.85 8.86 16.60
CA LYS A 371 -27.71 9.64 15.37
C LYS A 371 -26.28 10.10 15.12
N ILE A 372 -25.33 9.62 15.92
CA ILE A 372 -23.92 9.97 15.76
C ILE A 372 -23.35 9.27 14.52
N THR A 373 -22.49 9.99 13.82
CA THR A 373 -21.75 9.43 12.68
C THR A 373 -20.45 8.77 13.13
N PHE A 374 -19.95 7.82 12.35
CA PHE A 374 -18.65 7.19 12.61
C PHE A 374 -17.53 8.21 12.82
N ARG A 375 -17.46 9.20 11.93
CA ARG A 375 -16.55 10.35 12.06
C ARG A 375 -16.64 11.03 13.44
N GLN A 376 -17.85 11.37 13.88
CA GLN A 376 -18.06 12.07 15.14
C GLN A 376 -17.70 11.21 16.36
N VAL A 377 -17.88 9.89 16.30
CA VAL A 377 -17.41 8.98 17.35
C VAL A 377 -15.89 9.07 17.45
N VAL A 378 -15.16 8.85 16.34
CA VAL A 378 -13.70 8.93 16.34
C VAL A 378 -13.20 10.29 16.85
N GLU A 379 -13.81 11.40 16.39
CA GLU A 379 -13.50 12.76 16.86
C GLU A 379 -13.78 12.95 18.36
N SER A 380 -14.78 12.27 18.92
CA SER A 380 -15.10 12.31 20.36
C SER A 380 -14.08 11.52 21.18
N PHE A 381 -13.62 10.37 20.69
CA PHE A 381 -12.54 9.60 21.32
C PHE A 381 -11.24 10.40 21.37
N CYS A 382 -10.93 11.20 20.35
CA CYS A 382 -9.74 12.05 20.32
C CYS A 382 -9.76 13.21 21.34
N LYS A 383 -10.92 13.53 21.94
CA LYS A 383 -11.10 14.62 22.91
C LYS A 383 -11.11 14.08 24.34
N SER A 384 -10.59 14.85 25.30
CA SER A 384 -10.61 14.49 26.72
C SER A 384 -11.20 15.64 27.56
N PRO A 385 -12.09 15.36 28.55
CA PRO A 385 -12.59 14.06 29.01
C PRO A 385 -13.99 13.67 28.46
N ILE A 386 -14.24 12.38 28.23
CA ILE A 386 -15.58 11.84 27.91
C ILE A 386 -16.32 11.53 29.22
N PRO A 387 -17.53 12.09 29.48
CA PRO A 387 -18.33 11.79 30.66
C PRO A 387 -18.69 10.30 30.77
N ILE A 388 -18.80 9.77 32.00
CA ILE A 388 -19.12 8.35 32.27
C ILE A 388 -20.41 7.91 31.58
N GLU A 389 -21.45 8.74 31.57
CA GLU A 389 -22.72 8.45 30.88
C GLU A 389 -22.52 8.27 29.37
N THR A 390 -21.65 9.09 28.76
CA THR A 390 -21.30 8.99 27.33
C THR A 390 -20.41 7.77 27.05
N GLN A 391 -19.50 7.40 27.96
CA GLN A 391 -18.69 6.19 27.84
C GLN A 391 -19.57 4.94 27.80
N ARG A 392 -20.59 4.87 28.67
CA ARG A 392 -21.55 3.76 28.67
C ARG A 392 -22.38 3.70 27.39
N CYS A 393 -22.78 4.86 26.86
CA CYS A 393 -23.43 4.92 25.56
C CYS A 393 -22.50 4.37 24.45
N PHE A 394 -21.23 4.79 24.40
CA PHE A 394 -20.29 4.27 23.40
C PHE A 394 -20.00 2.77 23.56
N ALA A 395 -20.02 2.24 24.78
CA ALA A 395 -19.89 0.81 25.02
C ALA A 395 -21.06 0.03 24.40
N ASP A 396 -22.27 0.61 24.40
CA ASP A 396 -23.48 0.01 23.83
C ASP A 396 -23.49 0.00 22.28
N LEU A 397 -22.51 0.64 21.63
CA LEU A 397 -22.28 0.48 20.18
C LEU A 397 -21.82 -0.93 19.80
N GLY A 398 -21.28 -1.69 20.75
CA GLY A 398 -20.87 -3.08 20.54
C GLY A 398 -19.53 -3.26 19.81
N PRO A 399 -19.11 -4.53 19.62
CA PRO A 399 -17.72 -4.88 19.33
C PRO A 399 -17.30 -4.50 17.90
N LEU A 400 -18.19 -4.61 16.91
CA LEU A 400 -17.88 -4.24 15.52
C LEU A 400 -17.52 -2.75 15.39
N ASN A 401 -18.33 -1.91 16.02
CA ASN A 401 -18.13 -0.46 16.00
C ASN A 401 -16.84 -0.08 16.75
N LEU A 402 -16.61 -0.66 17.93
CA LEU A 402 -15.39 -0.42 18.71
C LEU A 402 -14.13 -0.92 17.98
N PHE A 403 -14.22 -2.04 17.26
CA PHE A 403 -13.14 -2.56 16.40
C PHE A 403 -12.79 -1.59 15.26
N ALA A 404 -13.80 -1.01 14.61
CA ALA A 404 -13.60 0.00 13.59
C ALA A 404 -13.00 1.29 14.15
N VAL A 405 -13.42 1.72 15.36
CA VAL A 405 -12.84 2.89 16.04
C VAL A 405 -11.36 2.68 16.38
N VAL A 406 -10.98 1.54 16.97
CA VAL A 406 -9.55 1.31 17.28
C VAL A 406 -8.70 1.19 16.01
N SER A 407 -9.26 0.63 14.94
CA SER A 407 -8.60 0.58 13.63
C SER A 407 -8.34 1.99 13.08
N ALA A 408 -9.26 2.95 13.29
CA ALA A 408 -9.09 4.34 12.87
C ALA A 408 -7.86 5.01 13.52
N PHE A 409 -7.50 4.62 14.74
CA PHE A 409 -6.32 5.18 15.43
C PHE A 409 -5.03 4.80 14.72
N HIS A 410 -4.96 3.64 14.07
CA HIS A 410 -3.81 3.24 13.26
C HIS A 410 -3.66 4.10 12.00
N ALA A 411 -4.75 4.56 11.39
CA ALA A 411 -4.67 5.51 10.29
C ALA A 411 -4.22 6.91 10.77
N LEU A 412 -4.69 7.35 11.94
CA LEU A 412 -4.19 8.60 12.55
C LEU A 412 -2.68 8.50 12.85
N LEU A 413 -2.23 7.36 13.37
CA LEU A 413 -0.81 7.08 13.59
C LEU A 413 -0.01 7.05 12.29
N PHE A 414 -0.52 6.39 11.25
CA PHE A 414 0.11 6.38 9.94
C PHE A 414 0.27 7.82 9.39
N HIS A 415 -0.78 8.65 9.47
CA HIS A 415 -0.69 10.04 9.05
C HIS A 415 0.33 10.82 9.87
N HIS A 416 0.37 10.62 11.19
CA HIS A 416 1.37 11.25 12.05
C HIS A 416 2.79 10.85 11.66
N GLN A 417 3.05 9.56 11.43
CA GLN A 417 4.36 9.05 10.99
C GLN A 417 4.81 9.61 9.64
N ASN A 418 3.87 10.05 8.80
CA ASN A 418 4.12 10.55 7.45
C ASN A 418 3.89 12.08 7.31
N SER A 419 3.64 12.80 8.40
CA SER A 419 3.40 14.25 8.40
C SER A 419 4.50 15.00 9.17
N PHE A 420 4.74 16.27 8.84
CA PHE A 420 5.69 17.16 9.53
C PHE A 420 5.10 17.83 10.80
N GLY A 421 4.13 17.20 11.47
CA GLY A 421 3.34 17.77 12.57
C GLY A 421 4.04 17.75 13.94
N GLY A 422 3.65 18.65 14.85
CA GLY A 422 4.13 18.72 16.24
C GLY A 422 3.34 17.85 17.23
N HIS A 423 3.81 17.78 18.48
CA HIS A 423 3.34 16.93 19.58
C HIS A 423 1.82 16.93 19.84
N ASP A 424 1.11 18.03 19.53
CA ASP A 424 -0.33 18.17 19.75
C ASP A 424 -1.18 17.12 19.00
N GLN A 425 -0.68 16.57 17.88
CA GLN A 425 -1.37 15.52 17.11
C GLN A 425 -1.33 14.14 17.80
N LEU A 426 -0.27 13.82 18.55
CA LEU A 426 -0.18 12.57 19.32
C LEU A 426 -1.10 12.57 20.53
N GLN A 427 -1.34 13.73 21.15
CA GLN A 427 -2.23 13.86 22.30
C GLN A 427 -3.65 13.40 21.98
N ALA A 428 -4.15 13.70 20.78
CA ALA A 428 -5.44 13.24 20.31
C ALA A 428 -5.52 11.71 20.26
N VAL A 429 -4.47 11.03 19.77
CA VAL A 429 -4.41 9.57 19.73
C VAL A 429 -4.26 8.97 21.13
N TYR A 430 -3.49 9.60 22.02
CA TYR A 430 -3.41 9.20 23.43
C TYR A 430 -4.76 9.26 24.14
N ASN A 431 -5.49 10.37 23.97
CA ASN A 431 -6.84 10.53 24.50
C ASN A 431 -7.75 9.42 23.94
N ALA A 432 -7.66 9.16 22.63
CA ALA A 432 -8.45 8.16 21.96
C ALA A 432 -8.19 6.75 22.49
N LEU A 433 -6.92 6.37 22.72
CA LEU A 433 -6.56 5.09 23.30
C LEU A 433 -7.02 4.94 24.75
N GLY A 434 -6.89 6.00 25.57
CA GLY A 434 -7.37 5.99 26.96
C GLY A 434 -8.89 5.85 27.03
N ASN A 435 -9.61 6.66 26.26
CA ASN A 435 -11.06 6.61 26.16
C ASN A 435 -11.55 5.26 25.63
N TRP A 436 -10.91 4.72 24.60
CA TRP A 436 -11.25 3.41 24.04
C TRP A 436 -11.06 2.29 25.04
N LYS A 437 -9.97 2.32 25.82
CA LYS A 437 -9.73 1.36 26.90
C LYS A 437 -10.89 1.33 27.90
N THR A 438 -11.28 2.48 28.43
CA THR A 438 -12.38 2.56 29.42
C THR A 438 -13.72 2.12 28.83
N VAL A 439 -14.02 2.51 27.59
CA VAL A 439 -15.25 2.10 26.90
C VAL A 439 -15.27 0.60 26.62
N TRP A 440 -14.14 0.02 26.20
CA TRP A 440 -14.02 -1.42 25.97
C TRP A 440 -14.15 -2.21 27.28
N GLU A 441 -13.54 -1.76 28.37
CA GLU A 441 -13.69 -2.37 29.70
C GLU A 441 -15.16 -2.33 30.15
N THR A 442 -15.86 -1.21 29.97
CA THR A 442 -17.30 -1.09 30.26
C THR A 442 -18.12 -2.07 29.42
N TYR A 443 -17.83 -2.17 28.12
CA TYR A 443 -18.47 -3.15 27.24
C TYR A 443 -18.20 -4.58 27.71
N SER A 444 -16.94 -4.92 27.99
CA SER A 444 -16.48 -6.25 28.37
C SER A 444 -17.04 -6.70 29.72
N ASP A 445 -17.16 -5.80 30.70
CA ASP A 445 -17.57 -6.15 32.06
C ASP A 445 -19.09 -6.10 32.27
N GLU A 446 -19.78 -5.13 31.65
CA GLU A 446 -21.20 -4.88 31.92
C GLU A 446 -22.14 -5.35 30.81
N LEU A 447 -21.71 -5.24 29.55
CA LEU A 447 -22.61 -5.42 28.40
C LEU A 447 -22.40 -6.75 27.69
N SER A 448 -21.19 -7.30 27.67
CA SER A 448 -20.79 -8.53 26.98
C SER A 448 -21.57 -9.79 27.40
N PHE A 449 -22.22 -9.74 28.57
CA PHE A 449 -22.97 -10.84 29.17
C PHE A 449 -24.49 -10.73 28.97
N SER A 450 -24.99 -9.60 28.44
CA SER A 450 -26.41 -9.37 28.24
C SER A 450 -26.75 -9.39 26.75
N PRO A 451 -27.84 -10.06 26.33
CA PRO A 451 -28.33 -9.95 24.97
C PRO A 451 -28.46 -8.47 24.55
N PRO A 452 -27.95 -8.09 23.37
CA PRO A 452 -27.39 -8.96 22.33
C PRO A 452 -25.88 -9.03 22.24
N HIS A 453 -25.16 -8.36 23.12
CA HIS A 453 -23.71 -8.33 23.10
C HIS A 453 -23.12 -9.63 23.64
N VAL A 454 -23.81 -10.77 23.46
CA VAL A 454 -23.41 -12.06 24.01
C VAL A 454 -22.11 -12.48 23.34
N MET A 455 -21.01 -12.15 24.00
CA MET A 455 -19.76 -12.88 23.86
C MET A 455 -20.09 -14.28 24.38
N VAL A 456 -20.23 -15.26 23.49
CA VAL A 456 -20.59 -16.63 23.86
C VAL A 456 -19.37 -17.35 24.47
N ASP A 457 -18.66 -16.65 25.35
CA ASP A 457 -17.60 -17.19 26.18
C ASP A 457 -18.24 -18.03 27.29
N LYS A 458 -18.67 -19.24 26.91
CA LYS A 458 -18.80 -20.42 27.78
C LYS A 458 -19.11 -21.67 26.93
N GLU A 459 -18.33 -22.71 27.18
CA GLU A 459 -18.27 -23.97 26.43
C GLU A 459 -19.65 -24.64 26.21
N ASN A 460 -19.83 -25.22 25.01
CA ASN A 460 -21.01 -25.90 24.43
C ASN A 460 -22.09 -25.00 23.79
N ILE A 461 -21.71 -24.22 22.76
CA ILE A 461 -22.66 -23.56 21.85
C ILE A 461 -23.29 -24.62 20.92
N LEU A 462 -24.61 -24.64 20.82
CA LEU A 462 -25.31 -25.51 19.86
C LEU A 462 -24.97 -25.09 18.42
N PRO A 463 -24.84 -26.04 17.48
CA PRO A 463 -24.51 -25.72 16.08
C PRO A 463 -25.41 -24.66 15.45
N VAL A 464 -26.69 -24.62 15.82
CA VAL A 464 -27.69 -23.66 15.33
C VAL A 464 -27.49 -22.23 15.83
N ASP A 465 -26.76 -22.03 16.92
CA ASP A 465 -26.52 -20.73 17.55
C ASP A 465 -25.13 -20.15 17.21
N LEU A 466 -24.25 -20.96 16.60
CA LEU A 466 -22.88 -20.53 16.26
C LEU A 466 -22.83 -19.28 15.37
N TRP A 467 -23.85 -19.01 14.55
CA TRP A 467 -23.91 -17.82 13.69
C TRP A 467 -24.14 -16.51 14.46
N ARG A 468 -24.49 -16.57 15.75
CA ARG A 468 -24.76 -15.40 16.60
C ARG A 468 -23.54 -14.96 17.42
N ARG A 469 -22.45 -15.73 17.40
CA ARG A 469 -21.24 -15.41 18.17
C ARG A 469 -20.59 -14.11 17.68
N VAL A 470 -19.76 -13.52 18.53
CA VAL A 470 -18.84 -12.47 18.12
C VAL A 470 -17.66 -13.13 17.41
N GLY A 471 -17.36 -12.73 16.18
CA GLY A 471 -16.19 -13.24 15.45
C GLY A 471 -14.88 -12.65 15.95
N PHE A 472 -13.86 -12.62 15.09
CA PHE A 472 -12.51 -12.21 15.46
C PHE A 472 -12.38 -10.78 16.03
N MET A 473 -13.38 -9.91 15.86
CA MET A 473 -13.40 -8.57 16.47
C MET A 473 -13.35 -8.60 18.01
N CYS A 474 -13.63 -9.74 18.65
CA CYS A 474 -13.36 -9.94 20.08
C CYS A 474 -11.89 -9.67 20.45
N HIS A 475 -10.96 -9.83 19.51
CA HIS A 475 -9.52 -9.58 19.68
C HIS A 475 -9.12 -8.10 19.46
N SER A 476 -10.08 -7.17 19.41
CA SER A 476 -9.81 -5.73 19.36
C SER A 476 -8.79 -5.21 20.39
N PRO A 477 -8.69 -5.76 21.62
CA PRO A 477 -7.63 -5.37 22.57
C PRO A 477 -6.20 -5.55 22.04
N GLU A 478 -5.94 -6.54 21.17
CA GLU A 478 -4.62 -6.69 20.55
C GLU A 478 -4.31 -5.55 19.57
N TYR A 479 -5.32 -5.05 18.84
CA TYR A 479 -5.19 -3.88 17.96
C TYR A 479 -4.97 -2.59 18.76
N TRP A 480 -5.65 -2.46 19.91
CA TRP A 480 -5.42 -1.36 20.85
C TRP A 480 -3.99 -1.39 21.40
N LEU A 481 -3.52 -2.56 21.85
CA LEU A 481 -2.17 -2.73 22.39
C LEU A 481 -1.12 -2.39 21.33
N LEU A 482 -1.32 -2.82 20.09
CA LEU A 482 -0.44 -2.46 18.98
C LEU A 482 -0.39 -0.94 18.78
N ALA A 483 -1.55 -0.26 18.72
CA ALA A 483 -1.59 1.20 18.60
C ALA A 483 -0.92 1.90 19.78
N LYS A 484 -1.14 1.42 21.01
CA LYS A 484 -0.51 1.96 22.22
C LYS A 484 1.00 1.86 22.17
N LEU A 485 1.55 0.70 21.79
CA LEU A 485 2.99 0.53 21.63
C LEU A 485 3.57 1.40 20.51
N LEU A 486 2.82 1.62 19.42
CA LEU A 486 3.23 2.53 18.34
C LEU A 486 3.24 3.99 18.82
N VAL A 487 2.22 4.44 19.54
CA VAL A 487 2.17 5.78 20.14
C VAL A 487 3.31 5.96 21.14
N ASP A 488 3.52 5.03 22.07
CA ASP A 488 4.57 5.13 23.09
C ASP A 488 5.97 5.20 22.48
N ARG A 489 6.20 4.44 21.40
CA ARG A 489 7.43 4.54 20.61
C ARG A 489 7.61 5.93 20.00
N LEU A 490 6.55 6.51 19.45
CA LEU A 490 6.59 7.83 18.84
C LEU A 490 6.79 8.94 19.89
N SER A 491 6.18 8.82 21.07
CA SER A 491 6.31 9.81 22.15
C SER A 491 7.67 9.77 22.83
N ALA A 492 8.24 8.59 23.03
CA ALA A 492 9.62 8.43 23.53
C ALA A 492 10.67 9.05 22.58
N SER A 493 10.36 9.18 21.29
CA SER A 493 11.26 9.82 20.32
C SER A 493 11.25 11.37 20.37
N THR A 494 10.26 11.98 21.05
CA THR A 494 10.07 13.44 21.15
C THR A 494 10.53 14.06 22.47
N ASP A 495 10.61 13.31 23.56
CA ASP A 495 10.99 13.82 24.89
C ASP A 495 12.51 13.98 25.11
N THR A 496 13.35 13.66 24.11
CA THR A 496 14.81 13.77 24.23
C THR A 496 15.36 15.12 23.76
N ILE A 497 14.87 16.22 24.33
CA ILE A 497 15.65 17.45 24.54
C ILE A 497 15.74 17.65 26.05
N PRO A 498 16.83 17.24 26.72
CA PRO A 498 16.93 17.39 28.17
C PRO A 498 17.12 18.86 28.53
N ASN A 499 16.18 19.40 29.33
CA ASN A 499 16.49 20.50 30.22
C ASN A 499 17.41 19.99 31.33
N SER A 500 18.40 20.83 31.61
CA SER A 500 19.49 20.71 32.57
C SER A 500 19.18 20.03 33.92
N ASN A 501 20.17 19.24 34.36
CA ASN A 501 20.61 19.05 35.74
C ASN A 501 19.58 18.55 36.75
N ASP A 502 19.32 17.24 36.76
CA ASP A 502 19.42 16.38 37.94
C ASP A 502 18.95 14.97 37.52
N ASP A 503 19.50 13.93 38.15
CA ASP A 503 19.25 12.49 37.91
C ASP A 503 20.19 11.77 36.93
N LEU A 504 21.50 11.92 37.17
CA LEU A 504 22.54 10.99 36.72
C LEU A 504 23.04 10.10 37.87
N ILE A 505 22.18 9.34 38.54
CA ILE A 505 22.65 8.25 39.43
C ILE A 505 21.66 7.07 39.38
N ASN A 506 22.16 5.93 38.87
CA ASN A 506 21.59 4.56 38.88
C ASN A 506 20.85 4.06 37.63
N ALA A 507 21.62 3.77 36.57
CA ALA A 507 21.39 2.57 35.74
C ALA A 507 22.67 2.21 34.97
N SER A 508 23.71 1.77 35.68
CA SER A 508 24.85 1.08 35.07
C SER A 508 24.57 -0.43 35.05
N SER A 509 24.23 -0.98 33.89
CA SER A 509 24.69 -2.31 33.42
C SER A 509 23.95 -2.83 32.17
N VAL A 510 24.21 -2.25 31.00
CA VAL A 510 24.56 -3.01 29.77
C VAL A 510 25.42 -2.07 28.91
N THR A 511 26.73 -2.30 28.90
CA THR A 511 27.67 -1.64 28.00
C THR A 511 27.58 -2.28 26.61
N HIS A 512 26.82 -1.69 25.69
CA HIS A 512 27.04 -1.91 24.27
C HIS A 512 27.91 -0.76 23.76
N GLU A 513 29.23 -0.93 23.82
CA GLU A 513 30.06 -0.26 22.83
C GLU A 513 29.73 -0.91 21.48
N PRO A 514 29.24 -0.16 20.48
CA PRO A 514 29.00 -0.74 19.16
C PRO A 514 30.34 -1.22 18.61
N ILE A 515 30.41 -2.46 18.15
CA ILE A 515 31.58 -3.06 17.48
C ILE A 515 32.15 -2.18 16.35
N LEU A 516 31.37 -1.22 15.89
CA LEU A 516 31.64 -0.31 14.79
C LEU A 516 32.48 0.93 15.17
N THR A 517 32.76 1.17 16.45
CA THR A 517 33.69 2.24 16.89
C THR A 517 35.14 1.96 16.50
N GLN A 518 35.46 0.72 16.12
CA GLN A 518 36.80 0.32 15.65
C GLN A 518 37.10 0.74 14.20
N TYR A 519 36.09 1.16 13.43
CA TYR A 519 36.24 1.54 12.03
C TYR A 519 36.47 3.04 11.88
N ASP A 520 37.20 3.44 10.84
CA ASP A 520 37.45 4.86 10.54
C ASP A 520 36.14 5.59 10.22
N GLN A 521 35.84 6.63 11.00
CA GLN A 521 34.59 7.38 10.92
C GLN A 521 34.78 8.75 10.26
N THR A 522 35.86 8.91 9.48
CA THR A 522 36.09 10.09 8.64
C THR A 522 35.01 10.20 7.56
N THR A 523 34.30 11.33 7.57
CA THR A 523 33.13 11.58 6.73
C THR A 523 33.14 13.00 6.19
N LEU A 524 32.72 13.20 4.95
CA LEU A 524 32.56 14.53 4.35
C LEU A 524 31.11 15.01 4.60
N VAL A 525 30.98 16.01 5.46
CA VAL A 525 29.71 16.51 6.00
C VAL A 525 29.38 17.86 5.40
N ALA A 526 28.13 18.06 4.96
CA ALA A 526 27.52 19.34 4.67
C ALA A 526 26.81 19.89 5.93
N PRO A 527 27.42 20.82 6.68
CA PRO A 527 26.88 21.24 7.97
C PRO A 527 25.62 22.11 7.81
N ASN A 528 25.62 22.94 6.76
CA ASN A 528 24.52 23.81 6.39
C ASN A 528 24.11 23.54 4.93
N LEU A 529 22.98 24.11 4.54
CA LEU A 529 22.46 24.03 3.17
C LEU A 529 22.97 25.18 2.30
N ASP A 530 24.28 25.45 2.35
CA ASP A 530 24.97 26.52 1.63
C ASP A 530 25.97 26.01 0.57
N GLY A 531 26.04 24.69 0.38
CA GLY A 531 26.94 24.04 -0.57
C GLY A 531 28.35 23.79 -0.02
N HIS A 532 28.65 24.17 1.24
CA HIS A 532 29.94 23.93 1.86
C HIS A 532 29.99 22.55 2.54
N PHE A 533 31.14 21.89 2.39
CA PHE A 533 31.43 20.61 3.02
C PHE A 533 32.70 20.71 3.87
N LYS A 534 32.85 19.84 4.86
CA LYS A 534 34.07 19.64 5.64
C LYS A 534 34.24 18.18 6.03
N LEU A 535 35.50 17.74 6.16
CA LEU A 535 35.81 16.42 6.72
C LEU A 535 35.67 16.47 8.25
N GLU A 536 34.94 15.52 8.80
CA GLU A 536 34.72 15.36 10.24
C GLU A 536 34.72 13.90 10.67
N GLN A 537 34.98 13.66 11.95
CA GLN A 537 34.71 12.37 12.59
C GLN A 537 33.24 12.30 13.00
N VAL A 538 32.57 11.22 12.59
CA VAL A 538 31.20 10.89 13.00
C VAL A 538 31.21 9.64 13.88
N ARG A 539 30.07 9.24 14.43
CA ARG A 539 29.90 7.94 15.09
C ARG A 539 28.86 7.13 14.33
N LEU A 540 29.23 5.94 13.89
CA LEU A 540 28.29 4.99 13.30
C LEU A 540 27.42 4.30 14.37
N ASP A 541 26.17 4.03 14.02
CA ASP A 541 25.24 3.25 14.84
C ASP A 541 25.35 1.74 14.58
N SER A 542 24.81 0.89 15.44
CA SER A 542 24.74 -0.56 15.18
C SER A 542 23.95 -0.92 13.91
N LEU A 543 24.33 -2.01 13.23
CA LEU A 543 23.63 -2.51 12.05
C LEU A 543 22.23 -3.05 12.38
N GLN A 544 21.24 -2.70 11.56
CA GLN A 544 19.94 -3.36 11.53
C GLN A 544 19.96 -4.63 10.64
N PRO A 545 18.94 -5.51 10.74
CA PRO A 545 18.92 -6.77 9.99
C PRO A 545 19.07 -6.63 8.48
N ASP A 546 18.54 -5.58 7.88
CA ASP A 546 18.53 -5.30 6.45
C ASP A 546 19.69 -4.41 5.97
N GLU A 547 20.70 -4.20 6.82
CA GLU A 547 21.81 -3.29 6.56
C GLU A 547 23.15 -4.01 6.45
N ALA A 548 24.10 -3.40 5.74
CA ALA A 548 25.50 -3.83 5.70
C ALA A 548 26.42 -2.65 6.00
N LEU A 549 27.56 -2.92 6.62
CA LEU A 549 28.65 -1.96 6.74
C LEU A 549 29.58 -2.12 5.54
N VAL A 550 29.87 -1.01 4.85
CA VAL A 550 30.75 -0.99 3.68
C VAL A 550 31.92 -0.05 3.91
N GLU A 551 33.13 -0.54 3.66
CA GLU A 551 34.35 0.28 3.49
C GLU A 551 34.36 0.86 2.08
N ILE A 552 34.17 2.17 1.97
CA ILE A 552 34.16 2.87 0.68
C ILE A 552 35.58 3.07 0.20
N HIS A 553 35.82 2.71 -1.05
CA HIS A 553 37.10 2.91 -1.75
C HIS A 553 37.01 4.06 -2.75
N ALA A 554 35.84 4.25 -3.35
CA ALA A 554 35.58 5.29 -4.32
C ALA A 554 34.13 5.77 -4.24
N SER A 555 33.90 7.06 -4.43
CA SER A 555 32.56 7.62 -4.58
C SER A 555 32.53 8.62 -5.73
N GLY A 556 31.65 8.39 -6.69
CA GLY A 556 31.35 9.39 -7.72
C GLY A 556 30.73 10.65 -7.13
N VAL A 557 30.96 11.79 -7.79
CA VAL A 557 30.31 13.06 -7.50
C VAL A 557 29.25 13.32 -8.58
N CYS A 558 28.05 13.68 -8.15
CA CYS A 558 26.94 14.01 -9.03
C CYS A 558 26.37 15.39 -8.71
N HIS A 559 25.72 16.03 -9.69
CA HIS A 559 25.09 17.34 -9.49
C HIS A 559 23.99 17.28 -8.42
N THR A 560 23.35 16.13 -8.23
CA THR A 560 22.36 15.90 -7.18
C THR A 560 22.95 16.15 -5.79
N ASP A 561 24.18 15.72 -5.52
CA ASP A 561 24.83 15.93 -4.22
C ASP A 561 24.99 17.43 -3.93
N LEU A 562 25.51 18.19 -4.91
CA LEU A 562 25.72 19.63 -4.74
C LEU A 562 24.39 20.40 -4.65
N ALA A 563 23.37 19.97 -5.39
CA ALA A 563 22.05 20.59 -5.33
C ALA A 563 21.34 20.36 -3.98
N CYS A 564 21.47 19.16 -3.39
CA CYS A 564 21.01 18.88 -2.03
C CYS A 564 21.79 19.72 -1.01
N ALA A 565 23.13 19.75 -1.10
CA ALA A 565 23.98 20.52 -0.20
C ALA A 565 23.72 22.04 -0.27
N SER A 566 23.25 22.57 -1.39
CA SER A 566 22.88 23.98 -1.53
C SER A 566 21.38 24.25 -1.27
N GLY A 567 20.62 23.27 -0.79
CA GLY A 567 19.18 23.40 -0.51
C GLY A 567 18.27 23.58 -1.75
N LYS A 568 18.77 23.32 -2.96
CA LYS A 568 17.97 23.37 -4.20
C LYS A 568 17.10 22.14 -4.37
N LEU A 569 17.55 21.01 -3.83
CA LEU A 569 16.80 19.76 -3.71
C LEU A 569 16.59 19.44 -2.22
N PRO A 570 15.56 18.64 -1.86
CA PRO A 570 15.28 18.27 -0.48
C PRO A 570 16.51 17.64 0.22
N CYS A 571 16.91 18.22 1.35
CA CYS A 571 18.00 17.78 2.22
C CYS A 571 17.89 18.52 3.56
N ASP A 572 18.33 17.91 4.66
CA ASP A 572 18.46 18.59 5.95
C ASP A 572 19.92 19.01 6.22
N LYS A 573 20.12 19.82 7.26
CA LYS A 573 21.45 20.21 7.75
C LYS A 573 22.20 19.01 8.36
N ASN A 574 23.51 19.16 8.53
CA ASN A 574 24.40 18.09 9.01
C ASN A 574 24.25 16.81 8.16
N ALA A 575 24.30 16.98 6.84
CA ALA A 575 24.08 15.92 5.88
C ALA A 575 25.38 15.24 5.46
N VAL A 576 25.33 13.92 5.34
CA VAL A 576 26.34 13.09 4.67
C VAL A 576 25.72 12.63 3.36
N LEU A 577 26.25 13.14 2.25
CA LEU A 577 25.74 12.85 0.90
C LEU A 577 26.58 11.76 0.22
N GLY A 578 26.62 11.76 -1.10
CA GLY A 578 27.27 10.72 -1.90
C GLY A 578 26.31 9.55 -2.16
N HIS A 579 26.15 9.23 -3.44
CA HIS A 579 25.24 8.18 -3.90
C HIS A 579 25.79 7.35 -5.07
N GLU A 580 27.09 7.39 -5.30
CA GLU A 580 27.79 6.65 -6.35
C GLU A 580 28.98 5.89 -5.75
N GLY A 581 28.74 5.12 -4.68
CA GLY A 581 29.78 4.43 -3.92
C GLY A 581 30.24 3.10 -4.53
N GLY A 582 31.51 2.74 -4.29
CA GLY A 582 32.08 1.43 -4.54
C GLY A 582 33.01 1.03 -3.40
N GLY A 583 32.86 -0.19 -2.89
CA GLY A 583 33.54 -0.61 -1.66
C GLY A 583 33.55 -2.11 -1.39
N VAL A 584 33.92 -2.46 -0.17
CA VAL A 584 33.98 -3.84 0.34
C VAL A 584 33.08 -3.99 1.57
N VAL A 585 32.27 -5.05 1.60
CA VAL A 585 31.39 -5.36 2.73
C VAL A 585 32.22 -5.83 3.93
N LEU A 586 32.10 -5.16 5.07
CA LEU A 586 32.83 -5.51 6.30
C LEU A 586 31.98 -6.32 7.28
N GLU A 587 30.69 -6.00 7.37
CA GLU A 587 29.71 -6.63 8.25
C GLU A 587 28.33 -6.62 7.60
N ILE A 588 27.48 -7.58 7.96
CA ILE A 588 26.10 -7.69 7.47
C ILE A 588 25.13 -7.89 8.62
N GLY A 589 23.95 -7.30 8.50
CA GLY A 589 22.79 -7.58 9.32
C GLY A 589 22.23 -8.98 9.06
N SER A 590 21.47 -9.49 10.02
CA SER A 590 20.97 -10.88 10.00
C SER A 590 19.97 -11.20 8.87
N GLY A 591 19.40 -10.18 8.23
CA GLY A 591 18.43 -10.29 7.13
C GLY A 591 19.02 -10.05 5.74
N VAL A 592 20.30 -9.70 5.63
CA VAL A 592 20.99 -9.51 4.34
C VAL A 592 21.27 -10.87 3.71
N THR A 593 20.89 -11.04 2.45
CA THR A 593 21.01 -12.33 1.73
C THR A 593 21.73 -12.24 0.39
N ASN A 594 21.89 -11.04 -0.18
CA ASN A 594 22.45 -10.81 -1.50
C ASN A 594 23.98 -10.62 -1.52
N VAL A 595 24.61 -10.43 -0.36
CA VAL A 595 26.07 -10.26 -0.22
C VAL A 595 26.60 -10.94 1.05
N SER A 596 27.91 -11.09 1.14
CA SER A 596 28.63 -11.59 2.31
C SER A 596 29.82 -10.70 2.66
N LYS A 597 30.31 -10.79 3.89
CA LYS A 597 31.55 -10.13 4.32
C LYS A 597 32.71 -10.45 3.36
N GLY A 598 33.43 -9.42 2.94
CA GLY A 598 34.55 -9.48 1.99
C GLY A 598 34.15 -9.28 0.53
N ASP A 599 32.85 -9.31 0.19
CA ASP A 599 32.39 -9.05 -1.17
C ASP A 599 32.67 -7.60 -1.59
N LYS A 600 33.15 -7.42 -2.83
CA LYS A 600 33.13 -6.11 -3.49
C LYS A 600 31.74 -5.77 -4.00
N VAL A 601 31.35 -4.52 -3.81
CA VAL A 601 30.04 -4.01 -4.17
C VAL A 601 30.11 -2.64 -4.83
N LEU A 602 29.21 -2.40 -5.76
CA LEU A 602 28.82 -1.06 -6.22
C LEU A 602 27.49 -0.70 -5.57
N LEU A 603 27.33 0.56 -5.17
CA LEU A 603 26.16 1.06 -4.47
C LEU A 603 25.28 1.86 -5.42
N SER A 604 24.01 1.46 -5.51
CA SER A 604 22.97 2.14 -6.29
C SER A 604 21.94 2.83 -5.37
N PHE A 605 20.82 3.26 -5.92
CA PHE A 605 19.66 3.69 -5.15
C PHE A 605 18.99 2.51 -4.39
N SER A 606 18.27 2.83 -3.33
CA SER A 606 17.53 1.88 -2.49
C SER A 606 16.04 1.82 -2.81
N SER A 607 15.42 0.68 -2.50
CA SER A 607 13.98 0.46 -2.66
C SER A 607 13.46 -0.44 -1.56
N CYS A 608 12.13 -0.57 -1.40
CA CYS A 608 11.57 -1.45 -0.38
C CYS A 608 11.54 -2.93 -0.81
N GLY A 609 11.86 -3.25 -2.06
CA GLY A 609 11.85 -4.60 -2.62
C GLY A 609 10.48 -5.28 -2.75
N THR A 610 9.42 -4.70 -2.17
CA THR A 610 8.15 -5.40 -1.93
C THR A 610 6.92 -4.70 -2.51
N CYS A 611 7.00 -3.41 -2.84
CA CYS A 611 5.89 -2.69 -3.43
C CYS A 611 5.65 -3.11 -4.89
N PRO A 612 4.48 -2.79 -5.48
CA PRO A 612 4.15 -3.16 -6.86
C PRO A 612 5.24 -2.78 -7.88
N GLY A 613 5.82 -1.58 -7.79
CA GLY A 613 6.92 -1.15 -8.66
C GLY A 613 8.14 -2.07 -8.57
N CYS A 614 8.61 -2.34 -7.35
CA CYS A 614 9.75 -3.23 -7.10
C CYS A 614 9.49 -4.66 -7.60
N VAL A 615 8.32 -5.22 -7.29
CA VAL A 615 7.95 -6.60 -7.67
C VAL A 615 7.76 -6.74 -9.19
N SER A 616 7.38 -5.66 -9.89
CA SER A 616 7.32 -5.63 -11.35
C SER A 616 8.64 -5.24 -12.03
N ASN A 617 9.77 -5.31 -11.31
CA ASN A 617 11.10 -4.98 -11.85
C ASN A 617 11.30 -3.49 -12.22
N HIS A 618 10.58 -2.60 -11.55
CA HIS A 618 10.68 -1.14 -11.67
C HIS A 618 11.03 -0.49 -10.32
N PRO A 619 12.16 -0.85 -9.68
CA PRO A 619 12.50 -0.38 -8.34
C PRO A 619 12.77 1.13 -8.28
N ALA A 620 13.11 1.78 -9.40
CA ALA A 620 13.23 3.23 -9.50
C ALA A 620 11.88 3.96 -9.22
N TYR A 621 10.75 3.29 -9.43
CA TYR A 621 9.41 3.79 -9.10
C TYR A 621 8.85 3.13 -7.83
N CYS A 622 9.73 2.80 -6.88
CA CYS A 622 9.35 2.33 -5.55
C CYS A 622 8.41 3.33 -4.87
N TYR A 623 7.34 2.84 -4.23
CA TYR A 623 6.37 3.72 -3.54
C TYR A 623 7.00 4.42 -2.33
N ALA A 624 8.05 3.83 -1.76
CA ALA A 624 8.84 4.39 -0.68
C ALA A 624 10.16 5.01 -1.17
N PHE A 625 10.33 5.29 -2.48
CA PHE A 625 11.60 5.76 -3.04
C PHE A 625 12.16 6.98 -2.28
N ASN A 626 11.33 7.97 -1.99
CA ASN A 626 11.75 9.16 -1.25
C ASN A 626 12.18 8.85 0.19
N ILE A 627 11.51 7.93 0.87
CA ILE A 627 11.87 7.52 2.25
C ILE A 627 13.26 6.88 2.24
N TYR A 628 13.53 5.98 1.29
CA TYR A 628 14.78 5.24 1.25
C TYR A 628 15.97 6.04 0.70
N ASN A 629 15.73 7.07 -0.12
CA ASN A 629 16.80 7.78 -0.84
C ASN A 629 16.98 9.24 -0.43
N PHE A 630 15.91 9.93 -0.01
CA PHE A 630 15.94 11.34 0.40
C PHE A 630 15.50 11.54 1.86
N GLY A 631 15.22 10.46 2.60
CA GLY A 631 14.66 10.53 3.94
C GLY A 631 15.65 10.92 5.04
N GLY A 632 16.96 10.77 4.82
CA GLY A 632 17.99 11.16 5.80
C GLY A 632 18.15 10.24 7.01
N LYS A 633 17.32 9.19 7.12
CA LYS A 633 17.19 8.31 8.29
C LYS A 633 16.68 6.93 7.88
N ARG A 634 16.71 5.98 8.82
CA ARG A 634 16.11 4.64 8.65
C ARG A 634 14.58 4.74 8.60
N ALA A 635 13.94 3.67 8.12
CA ALA A 635 12.48 3.59 8.01
C ALA A 635 11.77 3.69 9.38
N ASP A 636 12.44 3.31 10.47
CA ASP A 636 11.96 3.45 11.85
C ASP A 636 12.23 4.84 12.46
N GLY A 637 12.87 5.73 11.72
CA GLY A 637 13.22 7.08 12.14
C GLY A 637 14.61 7.22 12.81
N SER A 638 15.29 6.12 13.11
CA SER A 638 16.64 6.15 13.71
C SER A 638 17.71 6.61 12.69
N ALA A 639 18.80 7.19 13.18
CA ALA A 639 19.93 7.63 12.36
C ALA A 639 21.03 6.55 12.30
N THR A 640 21.73 6.46 11.17
CA THR A 640 22.92 5.59 11.04
C THR A 640 24.21 6.28 11.48
N MET A 641 24.19 7.62 11.58
CA MET A 641 25.36 8.46 11.88
C MET A 641 25.01 9.53 12.91
N PHE A 642 25.96 9.80 13.80
CA PHE A 642 25.85 10.81 14.85
C PHE A 642 27.09 11.69 14.90
N THR A 643 26.95 12.95 15.34
CA THR A 643 28.09 13.84 15.56
C THR A 643 28.96 13.33 16.73
N VAL A 644 30.28 13.53 16.68
CA VAL A 644 31.14 13.22 17.83
C VAL A 644 31.20 14.39 18.81
N ASN A 645 31.37 15.62 18.30
CA ASN A 645 31.67 16.80 19.11
C ASN A 645 30.44 17.65 19.51
N ASP A 646 29.26 17.37 18.94
CA ASP A 646 28.03 18.13 19.20
C ASP A 646 26.97 17.29 19.93
N GLY A 647 27.40 16.58 20.98
CA GLY A 647 26.51 15.85 21.88
C GLY A 647 25.84 14.61 21.28
N HIS A 648 26.46 13.94 20.29
CA HIS A 648 25.90 12.75 19.64
C HIS A 648 24.54 12.97 19.00
N LYS A 649 24.36 14.11 18.32
CA LYS A 649 23.13 14.41 17.57
C LYS A 649 23.04 13.57 16.30
N PRO A 650 21.83 13.12 15.93
CA PRO A 650 21.60 12.38 14.69
C PRO A 650 21.91 13.26 13.47
N MET A 651 22.49 12.64 12.44
CA MET A 651 22.86 13.29 11.19
C MET A 651 21.99 12.82 10.03
N TYR A 652 21.71 13.72 9.08
CA TYR A 652 21.05 13.35 7.84
C TYR A 652 22.01 12.45 7.04
N SER A 653 21.63 11.18 6.90
CA SER A 653 22.47 10.12 6.33
C SER A 653 21.57 9.15 5.54
N ARG A 654 22.08 7.98 5.13
CA ARG A 654 21.36 7.07 4.21
C ARG A 654 20.80 7.81 2.97
N PHE A 655 21.52 8.80 2.48
CA PHE A 655 21.24 9.41 1.18
C PHE A 655 21.42 8.34 0.11
N PHE A 656 20.37 8.10 -0.68
CA PHE A 656 20.26 6.95 -1.60
C PHE A 656 20.40 5.57 -0.92
N GLY A 657 20.12 5.51 0.38
CA GLY A 657 20.35 4.36 1.24
C GLY A 657 21.82 3.98 1.40
N GLN A 658 22.73 4.94 1.19
CA GLN A 658 24.18 4.72 1.32
C GLN A 658 24.93 5.85 2.04
N SER A 659 24.81 7.13 1.63
CA SER A 659 25.70 8.21 2.08
C SER A 659 27.19 7.89 1.89
N SER A 660 27.62 7.69 0.64
CA SER A 660 28.96 7.20 0.29
C SER A 660 30.08 8.24 0.38
N PHE A 661 29.80 9.47 0.80
CA PHE A 661 30.83 10.44 1.16
C PHE A 661 31.37 10.20 2.58
N ALA A 662 31.76 8.95 2.85
CA ALA A 662 32.35 8.51 4.12
C ALA A 662 33.34 7.37 3.87
N ARG A 663 34.34 7.21 4.75
CA ARG A 663 35.27 6.06 4.68
C ARG A 663 34.56 4.74 4.97
N HIS A 664 33.67 4.73 5.96
CA HIS A 664 32.76 3.63 6.24
C HIS A 664 31.33 4.15 6.35
N THR A 665 30.38 3.40 5.79
CA THR A 665 28.97 3.76 5.90
C THR A 665 28.08 2.53 6.00
N ILE A 666 26.91 2.74 6.60
CA ILE A 666 25.85 1.73 6.73
C ILE A 666 24.89 1.90 5.57
N VAL A 667 24.71 0.82 4.81
CA VAL A 667 23.94 0.82 3.57
C VAL A 667 22.79 -0.18 3.66
N HIS A 668 21.69 0.13 2.99
CA HIS A 668 20.56 -0.78 2.90
C HIS A 668 20.83 -1.90 1.89
N GLN A 669 20.38 -3.13 2.16
CA GLN A 669 20.71 -4.28 1.31
C GLN A 669 20.34 -4.13 -0.18
N THR A 670 19.30 -3.35 -0.50
CA THR A 670 18.85 -3.18 -1.89
C THR A 670 19.73 -2.23 -2.72
N SER A 671 20.56 -1.39 -2.10
CA SER A 671 21.53 -0.59 -2.85
C SER A 671 22.77 -1.40 -3.24
N LEU A 672 23.00 -2.54 -2.59
CA LEU A 672 24.18 -3.39 -2.82
C LEU A 672 24.06 -4.18 -4.12
N VAL A 673 24.98 -3.92 -5.05
CA VAL A 673 25.20 -4.77 -6.23
C VAL A 673 26.56 -5.43 -6.13
N LYS A 674 26.56 -6.74 -5.89
CA LYS A 674 27.77 -7.57 -5.85
C LYS A 674 28.48 -7.56 -7.20
N VAL A 675 29.79 -7.36 -7.19
CA VAL A 675 30.66 -7.41 -8.37
C VAL A 675 31.84 -8.35 -8.15
N ALA A 676 32.59 -8.63 -9.21
CA ALA A 676 33.74 -9.51 -9.15
C ALA A 676 34.89 -8.87 -8.34
N GLN A 677 35.77 -9.70 -7.78
CA GLN A 677 36.80 -9.22 -6.84
C GLN A 677 37.87 -8.35 -7.52
N GLU A 678 38.08 -8.54 -8.82
CA GLU A 678 38.97 -7.78 -9.68
C GLU A 678 38.35 -6.48 -10.21
N THR A 679 37.06 -6.22 -9.93
CA THR A 679 36.37 -5.03 -10.43
C THR A 679 37.07 -3.74 -9.95
N PRO A 680 37.39 -2.80 -10.87
CA PRO A 680 37.97 -1.49 -10.56
C PRO A 680 36.88 -0.56 -10.02
N LEU A 681 36.74 -0.50 -8.69
CA LEU A 681 35.69 0.26 -8.00
C LEU A 681 35.77 1.76 -8.32
N GLU A 682 36.98 2.28 -8.47
CA GLU A 682 37.28 3.68 -8.82
C GLU A 682 36.80 4.10 -10.20
N LEU A 683 36.60 3.13 -11.10
CA LEU A 683 36.08 3.39 -12.44
C LEU A 683 34.56 3.20 -12.49
N PHE A 684 34.03 2.25 -11.72
CA PHE A 684 32.64 1.81 -11.83
C PHE A 684 31.71 2.33 -10.73
N ALA A 685 32.21 3.01 -9.69
CA ALA A 685 31.38 3.70 -8.71
C ALA A 685 30.24 4.54 -9.36
N PRO A 686 30.50 5.33 -10.44
CA PRO A 686 29.47 6.10 -11.13
C PRO A 686 28.34 5.29 -11.81
N LEU A 687 28.49 3.96 -11.93
CA LEU A 687 27.41 3.09 -12.44
C LEU A 687 26.20 3.09 -11.50
N GLY A 688 26.38 3.44 -10.22
CA GLY A 688 25.32 3.52 -9.20
C GLY A 688 24.25 4.60 -9.40
N CYS A 689 24.48 5.57 -10.28
CA CYS A 689 23.50 6.61 -10.60
C CYS A 689 23.69 7.14 -12.03
N GLY A 690 24.54 8.15 -12.25
CA GLY A 690 24.51 8.93 -13.49
C GLY A 690 24.67 8.11 -14.78
N ILE A 691 25.51 7.08 -14.77
CA ILE A 691 25.74 6.24 -15.97
C ILE A 691 24.56 5.31 -16.23
N GLN A 692 24.05 4.59 -15.21
CA GLN A 692 22.88 3.71 -15.39
C GLN A 692 21.65 4.50 -15.80
N THR A 693 21.50 5.73 -15.30
CA THR A 693 20.35 6.57 -15.62
C THR A 693 20.33 6.96 -17.09
N GLY A 694 21.48 7.32 -17.67
CA GLY A 694 21.61 7.64 -19.09
C GLY A 694 21.34 6.43 -19.99
N VAL A 695 21.98 5.29 -19.70
CA VAL A 695 21.80 4.06 -20.49
C VAL A 695 20.39 3.49 -20.33
N GLY A 696 19.87 3.44 -19.10
CA GLY A 696 18.53 2.96 -18.77
C GLY A 696 17.44 3.82 -19.41
N ALA A 697 17.61 5.14 -19.49
CA ALA A 697 16.67 5.99 -20.21
C ALA A 697 16.50 5.56 -21.68
N ILE A 698 17.59 5.13 -22.33
CA ILE A 698 17.58 4.61 -23.70
C ILE A 698 17.02 3.18 -23.75
N PHE A 699 17.46 2.31 -22.84
CA PHE A 699 17.20 0.88 -22.90
C PHE A 699 15.80 0.51 -22.41
N ASN A 700 15.37 1.11 -21.30
CA ASN A 700 14.19 0.74 -20.54
C ASN A 700 13.07 1.74 -20.80
N THR A 701 13.30 3.02 -20.53
CA THR A 701 12.25 4.04 -20.58
C THR A 701 11.81 4.33 -22.01
N LEU A 702 12.74 4.72 -22.88
CA LEU A 702 12.45 5.05 -24.28
C LEU A 702 12.38 3.81 -25.17
N ASN A 703 13.07 2.73 -24.79
CA ASN A 703 13.20 1.50 -25.57
C ASN A 703 13.60 1.80 -27.02
N VAL A 704 14.73 2.50 -27.18
CA VAL A 704 15.26 2.91 -28.49
C VAL A 704 15.50 1.70 -29.39
N GLN A 705 14.99 1.79 -30.62
CA GLN A 705 15.06 0.70 -31.59
C GLN A 705 16.24 0.87 -32.56
N PRO A 706 16.81 -0.22 -33.11
CA PRO A 706 17.82 -0.12 -34.15
C PRO A 706 17.35 0.73 -35.34
N GLY A 707 18.22 1.61 -35.83
CA GLY A 707 17.95 2.50 -36.96
C GLY A 707 17.16 3.77 -36.64
N SER A 708 16.59 3.92 -35.43
CA SER A 708 15.87 5.14 -35.05
C SER A 708 16.80 6.33 -34.82
N SER A 709 16.22 7.52 -34.76
CA SER A 709 16.90 8.78 -34.42
C SER A 709 16.72 9.17 -32.95
N VAL A 710 17.79 9.62 -32.30
CA VAL A 710 17.82 10.02 -30.89
C VAL A 710 18.46 11.40 -30.74
N ALA A 711 17.80 12.33 -30.04
CA ALA A 711 18.39 13.59 -29.61
C ALA A 711 18.65 13.60 -28.10
N VAL A 712 19.87 13.93 -27.70
CA VAL A 712 20.29 14.01 -26.29
C VAL A 712 20.58 15.46 -25.93
N PHE A 713 19.76 16.04 -25.06
CA PHE A 713 19.88 17.41 -24.60
C PHE A 713 20.70 17.45 -23.32
N GLY A 714 21.91 18.02 -23.39
CA GLY A 714 22.92 18.02 -22.34
C GLY A 714 23.90 16.86 -22.50
N ALA A 715 25.17 17.15 -22.73
CA ALA A 715 26.27 16.19 -22.89
C ALA A 715 27.15 16.11 -21.62
N GLY A 716 26.50 16.10 -20.45
CA GLY A 716 27.14 15.75 -19.17
C GLY A 716 27.26 14.23 -19.00
N SER A 717 27.59 13.76 -17.79
CA SER A 717 27.80 12.32 -17.53
C SER A 717 26.60 11.45 -17.92
N VAL A 718 25.37 11.88 -17.58
CA VAL A 718 24.12 11.17 -17.93
C VAL A 718 23.90 11.17 -19.45
N GLY A 719 24.05 12.32 -20.10
CA GLY A 719 23.81 12.44 -21.54
C GLY A 719 24.83 11.68 -22.38
N LEU A 720 26.12 11.71 -22.01
CA LEU A 720 27.15 10.92 -22.68
C LEU A 720 26.90 9.42 -22.49
N ALA A 721 26.40 8.99 -21.32
CA ALA A 721 25.94 7.61 -21.11
C ALA A 721 24.74 7.25 -22.00
N ALA A 722 23.77 8.16 -22.16
CA ALA A 722 22.65 7.96 -23.10
C ALA A 722 23.12 7.87 -24.56
N ILE A 723 24.13 8.65 -24.98
CA ILE A 723 24.71 8.57 -26.34
C ILE A 723 25.35 7.21 -26.57
N MET A 724 26.15 6.72 -25.62
CA MET A 724 26.76 5.38 -25.69
C MET A 724 25.70 4.28 -25.71
N GLY A 725 24.65 4.42 -24.89
CA GLY A 725 23.49 3.53 -24.92
C GLY A 725 22.77 3.52 -26.27
N ALA A 726 22.52 4.69 -26.86
CA ALA A 726 21.87 4.80 -28.17
C ALA A 726 22.71 4.13 -29.27
N LYS A 727 24.05 4.29 -29.21
CA LYS A 727 24.99 3.58 -30.09
C LYS A 727 24.91 2.06 -29.88
N ALA A 728 24.87 1.59 -28.64
CA ALA A 728 24.73 0.17 -28.32
C ALA A 728 23.40 -0.43 -28.82
N ARG A 729 22.31 0.35 -28.79
CA ARG A 729 21.01 0.02 -29.42
C ARG A 729 21.02 0.14 -30.95
N LYS A 730 22.14 0.52 -31.56
CA LYS A 730 22.31 0.70 -33.01
C LYS A 730 21.34 1.74 -33.58
N ALA A 731 21.09 2.83 -32.83
CA ALA A 731 20.38 3.99 -33.37
C ALA A 731 21.09 4.50 -34.64
N GLY A 732 20.33 4.83 -35.67
CA GLY A 732 20.88 5.25 -36.97
C GLY A 732 21.41 6.68 -36.94
N THR A 733 20.73 7.55 -36.19
CA THR A 733 21.11 8.95 -36.01
C THR A 733 21.11 9.29 -34.53
N ILE A 734 22.23 9.78 -34.02
CA ILE A 734 22.40 10.22 -32.62
C ILE A 734 22.88 11.67 -32.64
N ILE A 735 22.09 12.58 -32.08
CA ILE A 735 22.34 14.02 -32.06
C ILE A 735 22.64 14.45 -30.63
N ALA A 736 23.83 14.98 -30.39
CA ALA A 736 24.19 15.58 -29.11
C ALA A 736 23.93 17.10 -29.14
N ILE A 737 23.28 17.65 -28.11
CA ILE A 737 23.01 19.08 -27.98
C ILE A 737 23.60 19.57 -26.65
N ASP A 738 24.49 20.55 -26.69
CA ASP A 738 25.12 21.15 -25.50
C ASP A 738 25.58 22.58 -25.80
N LEU A 739 25.91 23.34 -24.76
CA LEU A 739 26.49 24.69 -24.88
C LEU A 739 28.01 24.66 -25.05
N GLN A 740 28.67 23.57 -24.66
CA GLN A 740 30.12 23.44 -24.67
C GLN A 740 30.62 22.61 -25.85
N THR A 741 31.39 23.24 -26.74
CA THR A 741 31.96 22.57 -27.93
C THR A 741 32.81 21.35 -27.56
N GLN A 742 33.59 21.42 -26.48
CA GLN A 742 34.44 20.30 -26.04
C GLN A 742 33.61 19.06 -25.65
N ARG A 743 32.43 19.25 -25.06
CA ARG A 743 31.52 18.13 -24.72
C ARG A 743 30.89 17.54 -25.98
N LEU A 744 30.60 18.37 -26.98
CA LEU A 744 30.09 17.91 -28.27
C LEU A 744 31.13 17.13 -29.08
N GLU A 745 32.40 17.52 -28.99
CA GLU A 745 33.52 16.76 -29.58
C GLU A 745 33.65 15.39 -28.93
N LEU A 746 33.67 15.34 -27.59
CA LEU A 746 33.68 14.08 -26.85
C LEU A 746 32.44 13.23 -27.16
N ALA A 747 31.25 13.83 -27.26
CA ALA A 747 30.03 13.13 -27.64
C ALA A 747 30.14 12.41 -28.99
N LYS A 748 30.79 13.04 -29.99
CA LYS A 748 31.05 12.42 -31.29
C LYS A 748 31.98 11.22 -31.17
N GLU A 749 33.05 11.33 -30.39
CA GLU A 749 33.96 10.20 -30.13
C GLU A 749 33.24 9.02 -29.48
N LEU A 750 32.24 9.29 -28.64
CA LEU A 750 31.51 8.28 -27.87
C LEU A 750 30.31 7.68 -28.63
N GLY A 751 29.89 8.28 -29.74
CA GLY A 751 28.87 7.68 -30.60
C GLY A 751 27.89 8.64 -31.26
N ALA A 752 27.90 9.92 -30.91
CA ALA A 752 27.04 10.89 -31.56
C ALA A 752 27.42 11.03 -33.04
N THR A 753 26.45 10.80 -33.92
CA THR A 753 26.61 11.01 -35.37
C THR A 753 26.64 12.50 -35.73
N HIS A 754 25.96 13.32 -34.94
CA HIS A 754 25.81 14.76 -35.15
C HIS A 754 25.94 15.50 -33.81
N SER A 755 26.34 16.76 -33.88
CA SER A 755 26.37 17.67 -32.74
C SER A 755 25.72 18.99 -33.11
N VAL A 756 24.94 19.57 -32.20
CA VAL A 756 24.32 20.88 -32.35
C VAL A 756 24.73 21.74 -31.15
N LEU A 757 25.29 22.92 -31.44
CA LEU A 757 25.58 23.91 -30.41
C LEU A 757 24.27 24.59 -29.99
N GLY A 758 23.95 24.55 -28.70
CA GLY A 758 22.67 25.02 -28.16
C GLY A 758 22.53 26.54 -28.08
N LEU A 759 22.64 27.27 -29.20
CA LEU A 759 22.62 28.74 -29.24
C LEU A 759 21.27 29.32 -28.80
N ASP A 760 20.19 28.87 -29.45
CA ASP A 760 18.82 29.26 -29.18
C ASP A 760 17.86 28.13 -29.58
N GLN A 761 16.61 28.19 -29.10
CA GLN A 761 15.62 27.12 -29.31
C GLN A 761 15.27 26.91 -30.78
N GLU A 762 15.14 28.00 -31.55
CA GLU A 762 14.78 27.94 -32.97
C GLU A 762 15.91 27.29 -33.77
N HIS A 763 17.16 27.64 -33.47
CA HIS A 763 18.34 27.02 -34.06
C HIS A 763 18.40 25.51 -33.77
N ILE A 764 18.16 25.10 -32.53
CA ILE A 764 18.17 23.68 -32.14
C ILE A 764 17.10 22.90 -32.93
N ILE A 765 15.85 23.40 -32.94
CA ILE A 765 14.73 22.75 -33.63
C ILE A 765 14.99 22.66 -35.13
N LYS A 766 15.46 23.75 -35.76
CA LYS A 766 15.80 23.76 -37.20
C LYS A 766 16.92 22.77 -37.51
N SER A 767 17.96 22.73 -36.69
CA SER A 767 19.08 21.81 -36.89
C SER A 767 18.63 20.35 -36.80
N ILE A 768 17.81 20.01 -35.80
CA ILE A 768 17.25 18.65 -35.66
C ILE A 768 16.40 18.27 -36.88
N ARG A 769 15.53 19.17 -37.36
CA ARG A 769 14.69 18.91 -38.54
C ARG A 769 15.48 18.79 -39.85
N ASN A 770 16.59 19.50 -39.96
CA ASN A 770 17.50 19.38 -41.11
C ASN A 770 18.23 18.03 -41.11
N ILE A 771 18.60 17.52 -39.94
CA ILE A 771 19.26 16.22 -39.79
C ILE A 771 18.25 15.07 -39.96
N CYS A 772 17.04 15.22 -39.41
CA CYS A 772 15.96 14.23 -39.45
C CYS A 772 14.70 14.79 -40.16
N PRO A 773 14.72 14.95 -41.49
CA PRO A 773 13.56 15.43 -42.23
C PRO A 773 12.44 14.37 -42.30
N PRO A 774 11.16 14.77 -42.38
CA PRO A 774 10.67 16.15 -42.49
C PRO A 774 10.25 16.82 -41.16
N ILE A 775 10.23 16.12 -40.02
CA ILE A 775 9.46 16.56 -38.83
C ILE A 775 10.23 16.60 -37.49
N GLY A 776 11.29 15.81 -37.29
CA GLY A 776 12.00 15.71 -36.01
C GLY A 776 12.55 14.32 -35.71
N VAL A 777 13.00 14.09 -34.48
CA VAL A 777 13.57 12.80 -34.02
C VAL A 777 12.51 11.83 -33.47
N ASP A 778 12.80 10.53 -33.51
CA ASP A 778 11.93 9.47 -32.95
C ASP A 778 11.99 9.46 -31.42
N PHE A 779 13.19 9.65 -30.86
CA PHE A 779 13.41 9.65 -29.41
C PHE A 779 14.18 10.88 -28.97
N ALA A 780 13.88 11.37 -27.78
CA ALA A 780 14.68 12.41 -27.16
C ALA A 780 14.82 12.23 -25.65
N VAL A 781 15.94 12.68 -25.08
CA VAL A 781 16.16 12.65 -23.64
C VAL A 781 16.72 13.98 -23.15
N ASP A 782 16.11 14.54 -22.10
CA ASP A 782 16.61 15.71 -21.39
C ASP A 782 17.49 15.27 -20.22
N CYS A 783 18.73 15.74 -20.26
CA CYS A 783 19.73 15.59 -19.21
C CYS A 783 20.17 16.96 -18.66
N THR A 784 19.42 18.03 -18.93
CA THR A 784 19.73 19.39 -18.45
C THR A 784 18.93 19.78 -17.21
N GLY A 785 17.69 19.30 -17.09
CA GLY A 785 16.74 19.73 -16.06
C GLY A 785 16.25 21.17 -16.24
N VAL A 786 16.47 21.77 -17.42
CA VAL A 786 16.05 23.15 -17.71
C VAL A 786 14.69 23.14 -18.40
N PRO A 787 13.62 23.71 -17.80
CA PRO A 787 12.26 23.64 -18.36
C PRO A 787 12.15 24.10 -19.81
N ALA A 788 12.78 25.23 -20.15
CA ALA A 788 12.77 25.76 -21.51
C ALA A 788 13.40 24.79 -22.54
N ILE A 789 14.36 23.97 -22.12
CA ILE A 789 15.00 22.96 -22.97
C ILE A 789 14.11 21.72 -23.09
N ILE A 790 13.41 21.32 -22.02
CA ILE A 790 12.39 20.26 -22.06
C ILE A 790 11.27 20.63 -23.04
N GLU A 791 10.78 21.87 -23.03
CA GLU A 791 9.80 22.36 -23.99
C GLU A 791 10.32 22.25 -25.43
N THR A 792 11.56 22.70 -25.65
CA THR A 792 12.25 22.61 -26.95
C THR A 792 12.38 21.16 -27.43
N MET A 793 12.73 20.24 -26.53
CA MET A 793 12.85 18.81 -26.80
C MET A 793 11.52 18.23 -27.30
N VAL A 794 10.41 18.51 -26.61
CA VAL A 794 9.08 18.01 -27.03
C VAL A 794 8.67 18.57 -28.40
N VAL A 795 9.02 19.83 -28.69
CA VAL A 795 8.78 20.43 -30.01
C VAL A 795 9.63 19.76 -31.10
N ALA A 796 10.87 19.38 -30.79
CA ALA A 796 11.80 18.73 -31.72
C ALA A 796 11.47 17.26 -32.05
N LEU A 797 10.53 16.63 -31.34
CA LEU A 797 10.03 15.30 -31.67
C LEU A 797 9.31 15.27 -33.03
N GLY A 798 9.51 14.18 -33.75
CA GLY A 798 8.74 13.80 -34.94
C GLY A 798 7.35 13.25 -34.61
N MET A 799 6.67 12.70 -35.61
CA MET A 799 5.38 12.04 -35.46
C MET A 799 5.55 10.76 -34.66
N ARG A 800 4.70 10.57 -33.64
CA ARG A 800 4.79 9.47 -32.69
C ARG A 800 6.12 9.39 -31.93
N GLY A 801 6.86 10.49 -31.90
CA GLY A 801 8.12 10.56 -31.17
C GLY A 801 7.88 10.54 -29.65
N ARG A 802 8.87 10.04 -28.92
CA ARG A 802 8.81 9.84 -27.47
C ARG A 802 9.98 10.51 -26.78
N ALA A 803 9.70 11.37 -25.81
CA ALA A 803 10.72 12.05 -25.02
C ALA A 803 10.69 11.64 -23.56
N ALA A 804 11.86 11.62 -22.92
CA ALA A 804 12.01 11.38 -21.49
C ALA A 804 12.80 12.51 -20.82
N THR A 805 12.36 12.96 -19.65
CA THR A 805 13.16 13.85 -18.79
C THR A 805 13.81 13.05 -17.68
N VAL A 806 15.12 13.22 -17.57
CA VAL A 806 15.96 12.66 -16.50
C VAL A 806 16.49 13.77 -15.59
N GLY A 807 16.85 14.93 -16.17
CA GLY A 807 17.34 16.06 -15.40
C GLY A 807 16.30 16.58 -14.40
N ALA A 808 16.65 16.63 -13.12
CA ALA A 808 15.76 17.15 -12.08
C ALA A 808 15.77 18.69 -12.09
N PRO A 809 14.64 19.36 -12.40
CA PRO A 809 14.54 20.79 -12.17
C PRO A 809 14.36 21.07 -10.66
N GLY A 810 14.53 22.33 -10.24
CA GLY A 810 14.16 22.74 -8.87
C GLY A 810 12.68 22.45 -8.56
N GLY A 811 12.34 22.21 -7.29
CA GLY A 811 11.10 21.57 -6.85
C GLY A 811 9.75 22.23 -7.22
N THR A 812 9.74 23.39 -7.88
CA THR A 812 8.52 24.11 -8.32
C THR A 812 8.48 24.39 -9.82
N ALA A 813 9.44 23.88 -10.60
CA ALA A 813 9.54 24.18 -12.01
C ALA A 813 8.43 23.53 -12.85
N ILE A 814 7.95 24.25 -13.86
CA ILE A 814 6.89 23.81 -14.77
C ILE A 814 7.38 24.00 -16.21
N ALA A 815 7.12 23.02 -17.06
CA ALA A 815 7.32 23.09 -18.52
C ALA A 815 5.96 23.07 -19.23
N LYS A 816 5.77 23.91 -20.25
CA LYS A 816 4.54 24.05 -21.03
C LYS A 816 4.55 23.21 -22.29
N ILE A 817 3.46 22.50 -22.55
CA ILE A 817 3.30 21.68 -23.75
C ILE A 817 2.21 22.28 -24.65
N ASP A 818 2.52 22.45 -25.93
CA ASP A 818 1.50 22.75 -26.96
C ASP A 818 0.62 21.52 -27.17
N ILE A 819 -0.60 21.57 -26.67
CA ILE A 819 -1.55 20.46 -26.68
C ILE A 819 -1.97 20.08 -28.11
N MET A 820 -2.12 21.05 -29.02
CA MET A 820 -2.55 20.74 -30.39
C MET A 820 -1.46 20.02 -31.16
N SER A 821 -0.22 20.49 -31.06
CA SER A 821 0.96 19.83 -31.65
C SER A 821 1.17 18.44 -31.04
N HIS A 822 1.05 18.31 -29.72
CA HIS A 822 1.24 17.03 -29.02
C HIS A 822 0.19 15.99 -29.43
N LEU A 823 -1.10 16.38 -29.45
CA LEU A 823 -2.22 15.54 -29.86
C LEU A 823 -2.13 15.15 -31.34
N THR A 824 -1.95 16.12 -32.23
CA THR A 824 -2.03 15.90 -33.69
C THR A 824 -0.90 15.00 -34.20
N TYR A 825 0.29 15.14 -33.63
CA TYR A 825 1.45 14.33 -34.00
C TYR A 825 1.61 13.07 -33.15
N GLY A 826 0.71 12.83 -32.17
CA GLY A 826 0.70 11.64 -31.33
C GLY A 826 1.99 11.47 -30.50
N LYS A 827 2.54 12.58 -29.99
CA LYS A 827 3.81 12.59 -29.24
C LYS A 827 3.62 12.00 -27.84
N GLU A 828 4.69 11.48 -27.26
CA GLU A 828 4.75 11.01 -25.88
C GLU A 828 5.81 11.78 -25.08
N TYR A 829 5.50 12.12 -23.84
CA TYR A 829 6.43 12.71 -22.89
C TYR A 829 6.32 12.00 -21.54
N VAL A 830 7.42 11.40 -21.06
CA VAL A 830 7.45 10.57 -19.85
C VAL A 830 8.55 11.02 -18.87
N GLY A 831 8.34 10.79 -17.57
CA GLY A 831 9.39 10.97 -16.57
C GLY A 831 10.28 9.74 -16.47
N CYS A 832 11.58 9.92 -16.24
CA CYS A 832 12.56 8.86 -16.14
C CYS A 832 13.40 9.01 -14.86
N SER A 833 13.07 8.25 -13.82
CA SER A 833 13.86 8.21 -12.58
C SER A 833 14.86 7.05 -12.67
N GLU A 834 16.14 7.32 -12.40
CA GLU A 834 17.24 6.33 -12.41
C GLU A 834 17.29 5.42 -13.65
N GLY A 835 16.82 5.91 -14.82
CA GLY A 835 16.77 5.13 -16.06
C GLY A 835 15.74 4.01 -16.06
N ASP A 836 14.78 4.01 -15.13
CA ASP A 836 13.88 2.87 -14.86
C ASP A 836 14.66 1.56 -14.70
N SER A 837 15.81 1.65 -14.02
CA SER A 837 16.75 0.54 -13.94
C SER A 837 16.38 -0.41 -12.82
N ASN A 838 16.65 -1.71 -13.02
CA ASN A 838 16.95 -2.61 -11.91
C ASN A 838 18.48 -2.67 -11.77
N PRO A 839 19.07 -2.10 -10.71
CA PRO A 839 20.52 -2.03 -10.55
C PRO A 839 21.21 -3.40 -10.58
N GLY A 840 20.60 -4.41 -9.97
CA GLY A 840 21.14 -5.78 -9.93
C GLY A 840 21.20 -6.45 -11.29
N VAL A 841 20.50 -5.92 -12.29
CA VAL A 841 20.53 -6.39 -13.69
C VAL A 841 21.39 -5.48 -14.56
N LEU A 842 21.14 -4.16 -14.50
CA LEU A 842 21.76 -3.23 -15.45
C LEU A 842 23.23 -2.96 -15.13
N ILE A 843 23.64 -2.85 -13.86
CA ILE A 843 25.05 -2.58 -13.52
C ILE A 843 25.99 -3.68 -14.06
N PRO A 844 25.70 -4.99 -13.89
CA PRO A 844 26.46 -6.04 -14.55
C PRO A 844 26.52 -5.91 -16.09
N GLU A 845 25.42 -5.52 -16.74
CA GLU A 845 25.40 -5.28 -18.19
C GLU A 845 26.28 -4.08 -18.58
N LEU A 846 26.32 -3.01 -17.78
CA LEU A 846 27.18 -1.85 -18.03
C LEU A 846 28.66 -2.21 -17.90
N ILE A 847 29.02 -3.10 -16.97
CA ILE A 847 30.38 -3.64 -16.84
C ILE A 847 30.75 -4.45 -18.09
N ASP A 848 29.84 -5.30 -18.58
CA ASP A 848 30.05 -6.03 -19.83
C ASP A 848 30.22 -5.10 -21.04
N MET A 849 29.36 -4.09 -21.17
CA MET A 849 29.47 -3.06 -22.22
C MET A 849 30.82 -2.36 -22.17
N HIS A 850 31.32 -2.02 -20.98
CA HIS A 850 32.65 -1.45 -20.82
C HIS A 850 33.75 -2.42 -21.30
N SER A 851 33.66 -3.70 -20.93
CA SER A 851 34.64 -4.72 -21.36
C SER A 851 34.69 -4.92 -22.88
N ARG A 852 33.57 -4.69 -23.58
CA ARG A 852 33.47 -4.72 -25.04
C ARG A 852 33.89 -3.42 -25.73
N GLY A 853 34.24 -2.39 -24.96
CA GLY A 853 34.60 -1.06 -25.46
C GLY A 853 33.41 -0.19 -25.87
N ASP A 854 32.18 -0.61 -25.56
CA ASP A 854 30.95 0.15 -25.87
C ASP A 854 30.70 1.28 -24.86
N LEU A 855 31.30 1.20 -23.67
CA LEU A 855 31.15 2.16 -22.58
C LEU A 855 32.53 2.57 -21.99
N PRO A 856 33.38 3.32 -22.73
CA PRO A 856 34.73 3.71 -22.28
C PRO A 856 34.73 4.78 -21.18
N LEU A 857 34.44 4.37 -19.94
CA LEU A 857 34.30 5.24 -18.75
C LEU A 857 35.57 6.02 -18.40
N GLU A 858 36.75 5.52 -18.78
CA GLU A 858 38.04 6.17 -18.61
C GLU A 858 38.12 7.53 -19.32
N LYS A 859 37.26 7.77 -20.32
CA LYS A 859 37.12 9.07 -20.98
C LYS A 859 36.29 10.09 -20.19
N LEU A 860 35.50 9.63 -19.21
CA LEU A 860 34.59 10.46 -18.43
C LEU A 860 35.11 10.72 -17.01
N VAL A 861 35.71 9.68 -16.43
CA VAL A 861 36.09 9.62 -15.02
C VAL A 861 37.41 10.34 -14.78
N LYS A 862 37.45 11.15 -13.73
CA LYS A 862 38.69 11.70 -13.18
C LYS A 862 38.73 11.50 -11.68
N HIS A 863 39.82 10.92 -11.19
CA HIS A 863 40.03 10.65 -9.77
C HIS A 863 40.59 11.87 -9.04
N TYR A 864 40.15 12.02 -7.80
CA TYR A 864 40.62 13.00 -6.83
C TYR A 864 40.80 12.27 -5.51
N ASP A 865 41.87 12.52 -4.77
CA ASP A 865 41.94 12.07 -3.38
C ASP A 865 40.90 12.85 -2.56
N ILE A 866 40.40 12.26 -1.47
CA ILE A 866 39.30 12.85 -0.70
C ILE A 866 39.63 14.25 -0.18
N GLU A 867 40.89 14.54 0.14
CA GLU A 867 41.35 15.87 0.57
C GLU A 867 41.17 16.96 -0.50
N ASP A 868 41.07 16.58 -1.77
CA ASP A 868 40.89 17.47 -2.92
C ASP A 868 39.40 17.64 -3.32
N TYR A 869 38.45 17.30 -2.44
CA TYR A 869 37.01 17.33 -2.78
C TYR A 869 36.52 18.70 -3.30
N GLU A 870 37.01 19.81 -2.75
CA GLU A 870 36.63 21.16 -3.19
C GLU A 870 37.01 21.40 -4.66
N LYS A 871 38.18 20.90 -5.07
CA LYS A 871 38.65 20.97 -6.45
C LYS A 871 37.82 20.08 -7.36
N ALA A 872 37.46 18.87 -6.90
CA ALA A 872 36.57 17.97 -7.63
C ALA A 872 35.21 18.63 -7.91
N PHE A 873 34.63 19.30 -6.91
CA PHE A 873 33.36 20.01 -7.03
C PHE A 873 33.47 21.19 -8.00
N SER A 874 34.50 22.03 -7.86
CA SER A 874 34.74 23.17 -8.74
C SER A 874 34.99 22.76 -10.20
N ASP A 875 35.75 21.68 -10.42
CA ASP A 875 36.02 21.14 -11.76
C ASP A 875 34.75 20.58 -12.42
N MET A 876 33.84 20.00 -11.64
CA MET A 876 32.53 19.54 -12.13
C MET A 876 31.60 20.71 -12.49
N GLU A 877 31.46 21.69 -11.59
CA GLU A 877 30.58 22.85 -11.78
C GLU A 877 31.02 23.72 -12.97
N SER A 878 32.33 23.92 -13.14
CA SER A 878 32.89 24.62 -14.30
C SER A 878 32.78 23.82 -15.60
N GLY A 879 32.43 22.54 -15.52
CA GLY A 879 32.30 21.62 -16.63
C GLY A 879 33.62 21.09 -17.20
N ARG A 880 34.77 21.43 -16.57
CA ARG A 880 36.10 20.91 -16.95
C ARG A 880 36.19 19.38 -16.84
N VAL A 881 35.43 18.79 -15.93
CA VAL A 881 35.39 17.35 -15.68
C VAL A 881 33.96 16.86 -15.77
N ILE A 882 33.77 15.73 -16.47
CA ILE A 882 32.45 15.14 -16.66
C ILE A 882 32.00 14.36 -15.42
N LYS A 883 32.86 13.49 -14.90
CA LYS A 883 32.54 12.62 -13.76
C LYS A 883 33.73 12.56 -12.78
N PRO A 884 33.76 13.42 -11.76
CA PRO A 884 34.73 13.28 -10.68
C PRO A 884 34.43 12.05 -9.83
N VAL A 885 35.47 11.39 -9.34
CA VAL A 885 35.39 10.29 -8.37
C VAL A 885 36.36 10.58 -7.23
N LEU A 886 35.84 10.64 -6.01
CA LEU A 886 36.61 10.81 -4.78
C LEU A 886 37.15 9.45 -4.34
N MET A 887 38.46 9.38 -4.13
CA MET A 887 39.19 8.21 -3.66
C MET A 887 39.28 8.24 -2.14
N TRP A 888 38.72 7.22 -1.51
CA TRP A 888 38.79 7.00 -0.07
C TRP A 888 39.91 5.99 0.16
N LYS A 889 41.08 6.46 0.58
CA LYS A 889 42.28 5.64 0.79
C LYS A 889 42.75 5.70 2.23
#